data_AF-A0A8I0K2B3-F1
#
_entry.id   AF-A0A8I0K2B3-F1
#
_cell.length_a   1.000
_cell.length_b   1.000
_cell.length_c   1.000
_cell.angle_alpha   90.00
_cell.angle_beta   90.00
_cell.angle_gamma   90.00
#
_symmetry.space_group_name_H-M   'P 1'
#
loop_
_entity.id
_entity.type
_entity.pdbx_description
1 polymer ?
#
loop_
_entity_poly.entity_id
_entity_poly.type
_entity_poly.pdbx_seq_one_letter_code
_entity_poly.pdbx_strand_id
1 'polypeptide(L)'
;MAKRVRTAFRLDEPGWRALVAEVAAAAPVWSREDWLNLPVRDRVALYSASIDHRDVVDMLAESRTVHGPSFLVERGTHRIRLGEPVDAPDWMFVAQEHDLVARVAVEVAGSSPAYVAGTSFISGITFDPTADTVAVEATTSRGTVVPEVTMRPDAVADAESGERWADQTEASWWVRLDLDRSEPITLAVTVTVDGVVRRTEITIPALDERVRSVDVLATDAGVRLTADGVDLRVAALTQEWGSGTSPLSLDAVAQRFGTVATIPSGRYAVTGDVPLDLDDPEALCRSLADRAIDFVDLFVTARGWSPGEADVSLVVRNPIPVADRGRRRQRLLLDEIREHAGPLRERAVVMCFSGTGAGDSVAPIARGLVERGIPVDWIVTDHSVAVPEGVRPVLLHSREWHEAFTHARYLVNNAEFPHYVRFREGQRYLQTWHGTPLKRIGHDIENSRLTAGYTAAMEREAKAWEALLAQNAYAAGVLPRALASGARTIVEGYPRNDALALDGDDGPVRRRTREAFGLGDELVVLYAPTWRDSARDARGRRAFVSHLDAARVHERTGATVLVRSHSNAAAGRGLLASPGVVDVTAHPDITALLAAADVLVTDYSSVMFDFAVTERPQILLVPDAAEYRDERGFYLDLHEMPPGPVVTSTDEAIDVLMNGDTSGADRTAFRQRFAPLDDGGATDRVLDAWLGPVSGL
;
A
#
# COMPACT_ATOMS: atom_id res chain seq x y z
N MET A 1 2.03 4.26 54.55
CA MET A 1 2.18 5.04 55.80
C MET A 1 2.19 6.54 55.55
N ALA A 2 3.04 7.04 54.64
CA ALA A 2 3.14 8.47 54.29
C ALA A 2 1.79 9.14 53.90
N LYS A 3 0.95 8.50 53.06
CA LYS A 3 -0.40 9.04 52.71
C LYS A 3 -1.27 9.31 53.95
N ARG A 4 -1.26 8.40 54.95
CA ARG A 4 -1.98 8.60 56.23
C ARG A 4 -1.40 9.74 57.06
N VAL A 5 -0.07 9.90 57.06
CA VAL A 5 0.64 10.99 57.75
C VAL A 5 0.31 12.36 57.12
N ARG A 6 0.32 12.46 55.78
CA ARG A 6 -0.08 13.70 55.07
C ARG A 6 -1.49 14.14 55.45
N THR A 7 -2.44 13.22 55.44
CA THR A 7 -3.85 13.52 55.76
C THR A 7 -4.03 13.86 57.23
N ALA A 8 -3.35 13.15 58.14
CA ALA A 8 -3.45 13.39 59.58
C ALA A 8 -2.82 14.72 60.03
N PHE A 9 -1.69 15.11 59.41
CA PHE A 9 -0.92 16.29 59.81
C PHE A 9 -1.10 17.51 58.89
N ARG A 10 -1.98 17.40 57.87
CA ARG A 10 -2.25 18.46 56.88
C ARG A 10 -0.97 19.10 56.34
N LEU A 11 0.02 18.27 56.03
CA LEU A 11 1.31 18.73 55.55
C LEU A 11 1.11 19.57 54.28
N ASP A 12 1.73 20.75 54.27
CA ASP A 12 1.85 21.57 53.09
C ASP A 12 2.80 20.91 52.08
N GLU A 13 2.87 21.50 50.89
CA GLU A 13 3.62 20.91 49.78
C GLU A 13 5.11 20.67 50.10
N PRO A 14 5.83 21.61 50.76
CA PRO A 14 7.20 21.36 51.22
C PRO A 14 7.28 20.22 52.25
N GLY A 15 6.37 20.17 53.23
CA GLY A 15 6.36 19.14 54.27
C GLY A 15 6.06 17.74 53.72
N TRP A 16 5.21 17.64 52.69
CA TRP A 16 4.95 16.37 52.01
C TRP A 16 6.16 15.88 51.20
N ARG A 17 6.82 16.77 50.46
CA ARG A 17 8.02 16.43 49.68
C ARG A 17 9.16 15.94 50.57
N ALA A 18 9.38 16.60 51.70
CA ALA A 18 10.38 16.17 52.68
C ALA A 18 10.11 14.76 53.22
N LEU A 19 8.85 14.46 53.57
CA LEU A 19 8.45 13.13 54.05
C LEU A 19 8.61 12.04 52.99
N VAL A 20 8.29 12.34 51.72
CA VAL A 20 8.47 11.38 50.61
C VAL A 20 9.95 11.12 50.34
N ALA A 21 10.79 12.16 50.35
CA ALA A 21 12.23 12.02 50.19
C ALA A 21 12.86 11.19 51.33
N GLU A 22 12.42 11.42 52.56
CA GLU A 22 12.90 10.67 53.74
C GLU A 22 12.47 9.19 53.70
N VAL A 23 11.26 8.91 53.24
CA VAL A 23 10.76 7.53 53.03
C VAL A 23 11.45 6.84 51.87
N ALA A 24 11.72 7.55 50.77
CA ALA A 24 12.42 7.02 49.60
C ALA A 24 13.90 6.70 49.93
N ALA A 25 14.57 7.55 50.71
CA ALA A 25 15.94 7.33 51.18
C ALA A 25 16.06 6.16 52.18
N ALA A 26 14.98 5.83 52.89
CA ALA A 26 14.95 4.75 53.88
C ALA A 26 14.60 3.36 53.32
N ALA A 27 14.21 3.25 52.04
CA ALA A 27 13.78 1.99 51.44
C ALA A 27 14.91 1.32 50.63
N PRO A 28 15.22 0.02 50.84
CA PRO A 28 16.14 -0.70 49.96
C PRO A 28 15.50 -0.91 48.58
N VAL A 29 16.31 -0.78 47.53
CA VAL A 29 16.06 -0.99 46.09
C VAL A 29 14.63 -1.42 45.75
N TRP A 30 13.84 -0.48 45.20
CA TRP A 30 12.50 -0.78 44.72
C TRP A 30 12.55 -1.76 43.55
N SER A 31 11.74 -2.81 43.58
CA SER A 31 11.59 -3.69 42.42
C SER A 31 10.78 -2.98 41.33
N ARG A 32 10.87 -3.48 40.07
CA ARG A 32 10.03 -2.98 38.96
C ARG A 32 8.54 -3.16 39.25
N GLU A 33 8.19 -4.17 40.03
CA GLU A 33 6.81 -4.50 40.41
C GLU A 33 6.28 -3.53 41.48
N ASP A 34 7.10 -3.18 42.49
CA ASP A 34 6.77 -2.15 43.49
C ASP A 34 6.55 -0.78 42.85
N TRP A 35 7.32 -0.47 41.80
CA TRP A 35 7.18 0.74 41.00
C TRP A 35 5.89 0.77 40.18
N LEU A 36 5.52 -0.35 39.56
CA LEU A 36 4.31 -0.46 38.74
C LEU A 36 3.04 -0.43 39.57
N ASN A 37 3.07 -0.81 40.85
CA ASN A 37 1.92 -0.72 41.76
C ASN A 37 1.55 0.71 42.18
N LEU A 38 2.28 1.72 41.72
CA LEU A 38 1.98 3.13 41.97
C LEU A 38 1.14 3.76 40.84
N PRO A 39 0.16 4.63 41.17
CA PRO A 39 -0.51 5.48 40.19
C PRO A 39 0.52 6.26 39.35
N VAL A 40 0.25 6.50 38.06
CA VAL A 40 1.15 7.25 37.14
C VAL A 40 1.60 8.57 37.77
N ARG A 41 0.69 9.28 38.44
CA ARG A 41 0.98 10.51 39.19
C ARG A 41 2.03 10.31 40.29
N ASP A 42 1.90 9.27 41.09
CA ASP A 42 2.79 9.00 42.21
C ASP A 42 4.16 8.50 41.69
N ARG A 43 4.20 7.81 40.54
CA ARG A 43 5.45 7.46 39.82
C ARG A 43 6.18 8.70 39.29
N VAL A 44 5.45 9.61 38.64
CA VAL A 44 5.95 10.88 38.12
C VAL A 44 6.43 11.77 39.28
N ALA A 45 5.73 11.80 40.41
CA ALA A 45 6.12 12.57 41.61
C ALA A 45 7.33 11.99 42.37
N LEU A 46 7.49 10.66 42.38
CA LEU A 46 8.68 10.00 42.92
C LEU A 46 9.88 10.17 42.02
N TYR A 47 9.69 10.09 40.69
CA TYR A 47 10.58 10.69 39.68
C TYR A 47 10.86 12.14 40.21
N SER A 48 9.87 12.98 40.52
CA SER A 48 10.12 14.44 40.63
C SER A 48 11.06 14.90 41.75
N ALA A 49 11.14 14.12 42.81
CA ALA A 49 11.66 14.56 44.09
C ALA A 49 13.17 14.29 44.27
N SER A 50 13.83 13.67 43.30
CA SER A 50 15.20 13.17 43.44
C SER A 50 16.26 14.05 42.79
N ILE A 51 16.02 15.35 42.60
CA ILE A 51 16.73 16.26 41.67
C ILE A 51 18.27 16.32 41.78
N ASP A 52 18.90 15.86 42.88
CA ASP A 52 20.36 15.61 42.93
C ASP A 52 20.81 14.30 42.23
N HIS A 53 19.83 13.53 41.73
CA HIS A 53 19.87 12.37 40.85
C HIS A 53 18.90 12.64 39.69
N ARG A 54 19.45 13.10 38.56
CA ARG A 54 18.73 13.48 37.32
C ARG A 54 18.04 12.31 36.60
N ASP A 55 17.84 11.21 37.32
CA ASP A 55 17.25 9.96 36.90
C ASP A 55 15.75 9.96 37.12
N VAL A 56 15.22 10.94 37.85
CA VAL A 56 13.93 10.90 38.51
C VAL A 56 13.48 12.42 38.46
N VAL A 57 12.33 12.68 37.79
CA VAL A 57 11.53 13.86 37.25
C VAL A 57 11.92 15.27 37.73
N ASP A 58 11.63 16.27 36.90
CA ASP A 58 11.02 17.54 37.30
C ASP A 58 9.97 17.88 36.23
N MET A 59 8.68 18.08 36.52
CA MET A 59 8.10 19.36 36.93
C MET A 59 6.56 19.20 36.97
N LEU A 60 5.88 19.86 37.91
CA LEU A 60 4.51 19.60 38.35
C LEU A 60 3.41 20.28 37.52
N ALA A 61 2.15 19.81 37.69
CA ALA A 61 0.99 20.69 37.90
C ALA A 61 -0.13 19.97 38.70
N GLU A 62 -0.72 20.69 39.66
CA GLU A 62 -1.76 20.21 40.59
C GLU A 62 -3.20 20.43 40.07
N SER A 63 -4.14 19.75 40.76
CA SER A 63 -5.61 19.73 40.64
C SER A 63 -6.18 18.79 39.56
N ARG A 64 -7.06 17.87 39.98
CA ARG A 64 -7.91 16.95 39.17
C ARG A 64 -7.52 16.89 37.69
N THR A 65 -6.64 15.97 37.31
CA THR A 65 -6.00 15.98 35.98
C THR A 65 -6.11 14.62 35.30
N VAL A 66 -6.81 14.61 34.16
CA VAL A 66 -6.63 13.65 33.07
C VAL A 66 -5.20 13.85 32.53
N HIS A 67 -4.39 12.81 32.47
CA HIS A 67 -3.02 12.93 31.94
C HIS A 67 -3.04 13.08 30.40
N GLY A 68 -2.16 13.95 29.89
CA GLY A 68 -2.12 14.44 28.52
C GLY A 68 -1.82 13.41 27.41
N PRO A 69 -1.88 13.87 26.14
CA PRO A 69 -2.32 13.07 25.00
C PRO A 69 -1.15 12.32 24.35
N SER A 70 -0.99 11.04 24.69
CA SER A 70 -0.14 10.16 23.90
C SER A 70 -1.03 9.50 22.85
N PHE A 71 -1.17 10.13 21.69
CA PHE A 71 -1.79 9.49 20.53
C PHE A 71 -0.67 8.92 19.68
N LEU A 72 -0.64 7.60 19.58
CA LEU A 72 0.34 6.87 18.79
C LEU A 72 -0.32 6.56 17.45
N VAL A 73 -0.31 7.56 16.57
CA VAL A 73 -0.61 7.31 15.15
C VAL A 73 0.50 6.43 14.61
N GLU A 74 0.12 5.26 14.10
CA GLU A 74 0.94 4.22 13.45
C GLU A 74 2.42 4.61 13.19
N ARG A 75 3.37 3.90 13.83
CA ARG A 75 4.85 4.07 13.77
C ARG A 75 5.37 4.85 12.55
N GLY A 76 5.43 6.17 12.70
CA GLY A 76 5.98 7.10 11.70
C GLY A 76 5.51 8.52 11.99
N THR A 77 6.29 9.24 12.80
CA THR A 77 6.21 10.69 13.06
C THR A 77 4.88 11.23 13.60
N HIS A 78 4.82 11.46 14.93
CA HIS A 78 4.60 12.76 15.60
C HIS A 78 4.42 12.53 17.11
N ARG A 79 5.41 12.94 17.92
CA ARG A 79 5.31 13.06 19.39
C ARG A 79 4.41 14.27 19.74
N ILE A 80 3.48 14.14 20.67
CA ILE A 80 2.67 15.29 21.12
C ILE A 80 3.29 15.97 22.34
N ARG A 81 3.32 17.30 22.26
CA ARG A 81 3.81 18.26 23.26
C ARG A 81 2.82 18.36 24.43
N LEU A 82 3.31 18.02 25.61
CA LEU A 82 2.79 18.57 26.87
C LEU A 82 3.06 20.08 26.85
N GLY A 83 2.15 20.89 27.38
CA GLY A 83 2.25 22.36 27.37
C GLY A 83 3.56 22.93 27.95
N GLU A 84 4.36 22.11 28.65
CA GLU A 84 5.80 22.30 28.85
C GLU A 84 6.54 20.94 28.74
N PRO A 85 7.81 20.90 28.29
CA PRO A 85 8.56 19.66 28.10
C PRO A 85 8.89 18.97 29.44
N VAL A 86 8.47 17.70 29.58
CA VAL A 86 8.94 16.79 30.65
C VAL A 86 9.82 15.73 30.01
N ASP A 87 11.08 15.62 30.44
CA ASP A 87 12.06 14.65 29.93
C ASP A 87 11.99 13.36 30.75
N ALA A 88 11.12 12.42 30.35
CA ALA A 88 10.92 11.13 31.01
C ALA A 88 10.83 9.96 30.00
N PRO A 89 11.33 8.75 30.33
CA PRO A 89 11.27 7.58 29.44
C PRO A 89 9.84 7.11 29.13
N ASP A 90 9.58 6.71 27.88
CA ASP A 90 8.25 6.27 27.38
C ASP A 90 7.58 5.16 28.23
N TRP A 91 8.38 4.28 28.87
CA TRP A 91 7.87 3.18 29.70
C TRP A 91 7.25 3.63 31.03
N MET A 92 7.42 4.89 31.44
CA MET A 92 6.83 5.44 32.67
C MET A 92 5.34 5.74 32.55
N PHE A 93 4.82 5.86 31.32
CA PHE A 93 3.44 6.24 31.02
C PHE A 93 2.53 5.04 30.73
N VAL A 94 2.95 3.82 31.10
CA VAL A 94 2.14 2.59 30.93
C VAL A 94 0.96 2.59 31.91
N ALA A 95 -0.25 2.39 31.39
CA ALA A 95 -1.49 2.31 32.18
C ALA A 95 -1.57 1.05 33.04
N GLN A 96 -2.36 1.14 34.10
CA GLN A 96 -2.68 0.08 35.05
C GLN A 96 -4.01 -0.61 34.72
N GLU A 97 -4.23 -1.79 35.29
CA GLU A 97 -5.47 -2.57 35.14
C GLU A 97 -6.75 -1.76 35.49
N HIS A 98 -6.64 -0.85 36.45
CA HIS A 98 -7.72 -0.01 36.95
C HIS A 98 -7.71 1.43 36.38
N ASP A 99 -6.84 1.73 35.42
CA ASP A 99 -6.89 3.01 34.70
C ASP A 99 -7.98 2.95 33.62
N LEU A 100 -8.63 4.08 33.35
CA LEU A 100 -9.61 4.18 32.27
C LEU A 100 -8.96 4.78 31.03
N VAL A 101 -9.20 4.17 29.86
CA VAL A 101 -8.59 4.57 28.58
C VAL A 101 -9.66 4.82 27.52
N ALA A 102 -9.63 5.99 26.89
CA ALA A 102 -10.42 6.26 25.68
C ALA A 102 -9.66 5.80 24.45
N ARG A 103 -10.30 5.04 23.56
CA ARG A 103 -9.73 4.52 22.32
C ARG A 103 -10.61 4.91 21.14
N VAL A 104 -9.97 5.31 20.05
CA VAL A 104 -10.67 5.65 18.81
C VAL A 104 -10.14 4.74 17.70
N ALA A 105 -11.00 3.88 17.17
CA ALA A 105 -10.70 3.07 16.01
C ALA A 105 -11.22 3.80 14.76
N VAL A 106 -10.31 4.13 13.84
CA VAL A 106 -10.67 4.72 12.55
C VAL A 106 -10.53 3.64 11.49
N GLU A 107 -11.65 3.12 11.02
CA GLU A 107 -11.68 2.25 9.85
C GLU A 107 -11.61 3.12 8.59
N VAL A 108 -10.85 2.71 7.58
CA VAL A 108 -10.73 3.44 6.33
C VAL A 108 -11.11 2.49 5.20
N ALA A 109 -11.95 2.96 4.29
CA ALA A 109 -12.42 2.20 3.14
C ALA A 109 -11.25 1.72 2.24
N GLY A 110 -11.00 0.42 2.20
CA GLY A 110 -10.02 -0.20 1.29
C GLY A 110 -8.60 -0.34 1.84
N SER A 111 -8.35 0.02 3.11
CA SER A 111 -7.08 -0.21 3.80
C SER A 111 -7.29 -0.96 5.12
N SER A 112 -6.23 -1.55 5.69
CA SER A 112 -6.31 -2.10 7.06
C SER A 112 -6.72 -0.97 8.01
N PRO A 113 -7.58 -1.23 9.01
CA PRO A 113 -8.03 -0.22 9.96
C PRO A 113 -6.83 0.54 10.55
N ALA A 114 -6.91 1.86 10.51
CA ALA A 114 -5.93 2.74 11.12
C ALA A 114 -6.36 2.98 12.57
N TYR A 115 -5.74 2.27 13.51
CA TYR A 115 -6.00 2.50 14.92
C TYR A 115 -5.35 3.81 15.34
N VAL A 116 -6.17 4.80 15.68
CA VAL A 116 -5.72 6.03 16.36
C VAL A 116 -6.02 5.84 17.83
N ALA A 117 -5.21 5.01 18.47
CA ALA A 117 -5.19 5.05 19.92
C ALA A 117 -4.62 6.40 20.33
N GLY A 118 -5.35 7.10 21.17
CA GLY A 118 -4.60 7.78 22.18
C GLY A 118 -5.30 7.97 23.46
N THR A 119 -4.41 8.01 24.41
CA THR A 119 -4.69 7.65 25.76
C THR A 119 -4.88 8.95 26.50
N SER A 120 -6.12 9.22 26.89
CA SER A 120 -6.40 10.03 28.06
C SER A 120 -6.52 9.06 29.24
N PHE A 121 -5.54 9.05 30.14
CA PHE A 121 -5.60 8.19 31.33
C PHE A 121 -6.33 8.93 32.45
N ILE A 122 -7.28 8.25 33.08
CA ILE A 122 -7.83 8.64 34.37
C ILE A 122 -7.40 7.60 35.39
N SER A 123 -6.47 7.98 36.26
CA SER A 123 -5.91 7.09 37.28
C SER A 123 -6.51 7.37 38.66
N GLY A 124 -6.95 6.31 39.34
CA GLY A 124 -7.46 6.39 40.72
C GLY A 124 -8.87 6.97 40.88
N ILE A 125 -9.70 6.95 39.82
CA ILE A 125 -11.10 7.35 39.84
C ILE A 125 -11.94 6.20 39.28
N THR A 126 -13.05 5.87 39.96
CA THR A 126 -14.06 4.94 39.44
C THR A 126 -14.96 5.71 38.47
N PHE A 127 -15.06 5.24 37.22
CA PHE A 127 -15.99 5.82 36.25
C PHE A 127 -17.44 5.57 36.69
N ASP A 128 -18.22 6.63 36.84
CA ASP A 128 -19.65 6.52 37.03
C ASP A 128 -20.35 6.70 35.68
N PRO A 129 -20.87 5.62 35.05
CA PRO A 129 -21.52 5.72 33.73
C PRO A 129 -22.82 6.55 33.74
N THR A 130 -23.31 6.96 34.92
CA THR A 130 -24.49 7.83 35.06
C THR A 130 -24.15 9.32 35.16
N ALA A 131 -22.89 9.67 35.44
CA ALA A 131 -22.44 11.06 35.66
C ALA A 131 -21.26 11.46 34.77
N ASP A 132 -20.45 10.50 34.34
CA ASP A 132 -19.24 10.71 33.54
C ASP A 132 -19.52 10.40 32.05
N THR A 133 -18.89 11.14 31.14
CA THR A 133 -19.12 10.98 29.69
C THR A 133 -17.83 11.04 28.89
N VAL A 134 -17.78 10.31 27.78
CA VAL A 134 -16.75 10.44 26.75
C VAL A 134 -17.45 10.72 25.42
N ALA A 135 -17.01 11.78 24.75
CA ALA A 135 -17.50 12.20 23.45
C ALA A 135 -16.32 12.28 22.48
N VAL A 136 -16.56 11.92 21.22
CA VAL A 136 -15.60 12.08 20.14
C VAL A 136 -16.25 12.90 19.04
N GLU A 137 -15.49 13.80 18.45
CA GLU A 137 -15.87 14.59 17.29
C GLU A 137 -14.78 14.39 16.23
N ALA A 138 -15.16 14.28 14.96
CA ALA A 138 -14.24 14.19 13.84
C ALA A 138 -14.52 15.34 12.88
N THR A 139 -13.58 16.28 12.76
CA THR A 139 -13.70 17.48 11.93
C THR A 139 -12.80 17.37 10.71
N THR A 140 -13.35 17.70 9.53
CA THR A 140 -12.65 17.79 8.25
C THR A 140 -12.79 19.22 7.69
N SER A 141 -12.23 19.53 6.52
CA SER A 141 -12.52 20.82 5.88
C SER A 141 -14.00 20.99 5.49
N ARG A 142 -14.79 19.91 5.54
CA ARG A 142 -16.17 19.84 5.06
C ARG A 142 -17.22 19.76 6.16
N GLY A 143 -16.84 19.49 7.41
CA GLY A 143 -17.77 19.47 8.54
C GLY A 143 -17.29 18.66 9.74
N THR A 144 -18.16 18.50 10.76
CA THR A 144 -17.89 17.74 11.98
C THR A 144 -18.89 16.60 12.14
N VAL A 145 -18.40 15.38 12.38
CA VAL A 145 -19.18 14.18 12.70
C VAL A 145 -19.02 13.84 14.18
N VAL A 146 -20.10 13.47 14.87
CA VAL A 146 -20.08 13.07 16.29
C VAL A 146 -20.51 11.60 16.39
N PRO A 147 -19.57 10.64 16.37
CA PRO A 147 -19.89 9.21 16.45
C PRO A 147 -20.37 8.80 17.84
N GLU A 148 -21.12 7.70 17.88
CA GLU A 148 -21.49 7.03 19.13
C GLU A 148 -20.24 6.42 19.80
N VAL A 149 -20.09 6.67 21.10
CA VAL A 149 -19.00 6.16 21.92
C VAL A 149 -19.51 5.01 22.79
N THR A 150 -18.89 3.84 22.71
CA THR A 150 -19.30 2.66 23.49
C THR A 150 -18.17 2.20 24.41
N MET A 151 -18.44 2.00 25.70
CA MET A 151 -17.45 1.38 26.61
C MET A 151 -17.49 -0.14 26.43
N ARG A 152 -16.33 -0.78 26.22
CA ARG A 152 -16.21 -2.23 26.05
C ARG A 152 -15.00 -2.79 26.79
N PRO A 153 -15.06 -4.02 27.30
CA PRO A 153 -13.90 -4.68 27.89
C PRO A 153 -12.75 -4.76 26.89
N ASP A 154 -11.52 -4.52 27.36
CA ASP A 154 -10.33 -4.55 26.49
C ASP A 154 -10.14 -5.90 25.81
N ALA A 155 -10.45 -7.00 26.50
CA ALA A 155 -10.36 -8.35 25.93
C ALA A 155 -11.32 -8.57 24.74
N VAL A 156 -12.51 -7.96 24.78
CA VAL A 156 -13.48 -8.02 23.66
C VAL A 156 -12.95 -7.22 22.48
N ALA A 157 -12.41 -6.04 22.75
CA ALA A 157 -11.90 -5.18 21.70
C ALA A 157 -10.55 -5.63 21.13
N ASP A 158 -9.69 -6.27 21.92
CA ASP A 158 -8.47 -6.94 21.44
C ASP A 158 -8.83 -8.12 20.52
N ALA A 159 -9.95 -8.80 20.77
CA ALA A 159 -10.46 -9.87 19.91
C ALA A 159 -11.08 -9.31 18.61
N GLU A 160 -11.79 -8.17 18.67
CA GLU A 160 -12.40 -7.52 17.51
C GLU A 160 -11.37 -6.76 16.64
N SER A 161 -10.39 -6.09 17.25
CA SER A 161 -9.34 -5.32 16.57
C SER A 161 -8.11 -6.16 16.19
N GLY A 162 -7.91 -7.28 16.88
CA GLY A 162 -6.72 -8.11 16.73
C GLY A 162 -5.41 -7.45 17.20
N GLU A 163 -5.48 -6.25 17.78
CA GLU A 163 -4.37 -5.59 18.48
C GLU A 163 -4.39 -5.95 19.98
N ARG A 164 -3.26 -5.83 20.69
CA ARG A 164 -3.16 -5.98 22.16
C ARG A 164 -2.24 -4.89 22.60
N TRP A 165 -2.82 -4.00 23.36
CA TRP A 165 -2.19 -2.80 23.84
C TRP A 165 -1.28 -3.14 25.01
N ALA A 166 -0.19 -2.39 25.18
CA ALA A 166 0.80 -2.64 26.23
C ALA A 166 0.25 -2.31 27.63
N ASP A 167 -0.77 -1.45 27.65
CA ASP A 167 -1.63 -1.05 28.75
C ASP A 167 -2.91 -1.90 28.74
N GLN A 168 -2.99 -2.92 29.59
CA GLN A 168 -4.24 -3.67 29.76
C GLN A 168 -5.10 -2.95 30.81
N THR A 169 -6.30 -2.48 30.43
CA THR A 169 -7.31 -1.95 31.35
C THR A 169 -8.51 -2.89 31.43
N GLU A 170 -9.40 -2.73 32.44
CA GLU A 170 -10.64 -3.51 32.51
C GLU A 170 -11.58 -3.23 31.31
N ALA A 171 -11.65 -1.97 30.87
CA ALA A 171 -12.44 -1.52 29.73
C ALA A 171 -11.90 -0.22 29.13
N SER A 172 -12.26 0.01 27.86
CA SER A 172 -11.96 1.24 27.14
C SER A 172 -13.19 1.79 26.42
N TRP A 173 -13.23 3.09 26.18
CA TRP A 173 -14.21 3.67 25.26
C TRP A 173 -13.79 3.42 23.83
N TRP A 174 -14.74 3.05 22.97
CA TRP A 174 -14.52 2.71 21.58
C TRP A 174 -15.42 3.53 20.70
N VAL A 175 -14.79 4.04 19.65
CA VAL A 175 -15.45 4.71 18.54
C VAL A 175 -14.99 4.03 17.28
N ARG A 176 -15.93 3.70 16.39
CA ARG A 176 -15.62 3.26 15.03
C ARG A 176 -16.00 4.39 14.08
N LEU A 177 -14.99 5.00 13.50
CA LEU A 177 -15.14 6.07 12.52
C LEU A 177 -14.72 5.56 11.16
N ASP A 178 -15.57 5.75 10.15
CA ASP A 178 -15.21 5.46 8.77
C ASP A 178 -15.16 6.76 7.98
N LEU A 179 -13.95 7.29 7.81
CA LEU A 179 -13.73 8.66 7.38
C LEU A 179 -12.88 8.73 6.11
N ASP A 180 -13.19 9.72 5.27
CA ASP A 180 -12.36 10.05 4.11
C ASP A 180 -10.98 10.54 4.56
N ARG A 181 -9.93 9.77 4.28
CA ARG A 181 -8.56 10.22 4.51
C ARG A 181 -7.97 10.97 3.33
N SER A 182 -8.71 11.30 2.27
CA SER A 182 -8.21 12.16 1.19
C SER A 182 -7.78 13.57 1.66
N GLU A 183 -8.22 13.96 2.86
CA GLU A 183 -7.82 15.19 3.54
C GLU A 183 -7.44 14.92 5.01
N PRO A 184 -6.73 15.86 5.68
CA PRO A 184 -6.46 15.73 7.10
C PRO A 184 -7.75 15.76 7.92
N ILE A 185 -7.85 14.88 8.91
CA ILE A 185 -8.99 14.81 9.83
C ILE A 185 -8.52 15.26 11.21
N THR A 186 -9.23 16.19 11.83
CA THR A 186 -9.04 16.56 13.23
C THR A 186 -10.02 15.79 14.10
N LEU A 187 -9.55 14.80 14.85
CA LEU A 187 -10.33 14.13 15.88
C LEU A 187 -10.24 14.89 17.20
N ALA A 188 -11.36 15.28 17.78
CA ALA A 188 -11.43 15.80 19.14
C ALA A 188 -12.04 14.77 20.09
N VAL A 189 -11.33 14.42 21.16
CA VAL A 189 -11.83 13.55 22.23
C VAL A 189 -12.08 14.41 23.46
N THR A 190 -13.31 14.38 23.97
CA THR A 190 -13.74 15.11 25.17
C THR A 190 -14.13 14.12 26.25
N VAL A 191 -13.55 14.24 27.43
CA VAL A 191 -13.85 13.41 28.61
C VAL A 191 -14.34 14.31 29.73
N THR A 192 -15.48 13.96 30.32
CA THR A 192 -16.09 14.65 31.46
C THR A 192 -16.17 13.70 32.64
N VAL A 193 -15.53 14.03 33.76
CA VAL A 193 -15.59 13.22 35.00
C VAL A 193 -15.83 14.13 36.20
N ASP A 194 -16.84 13.82 37.02
CA ASP A 194 -17.22 14.61 38.21
C ASP A 194 -17.29 16.13 37.91
N GLY A 195 -17.89 16.49 36.77
CA GLY A 195 -18.05 17.88 36.29
C GLY A 195 -16.77 18.53 35.73
N VAL A 196 -15.63 17.83 35.68
CA VAL A 196 -14.38 18.32 35.08
C VAL A 196 -14.31 17.88 33.62
N VAL A 197 -14.28 18.84 32.69
CA VAL A 197 -14.19 18.59 31.24
C VAL A 197 -12.75 18.73 30.76
N ARG A 198 -12.29 17.77 29.94
CA ARG A 198 -11.00 17.80 29.25
C ARG A 198 -11.20 17.46 27.78
N ARG A 199 -10.59 18.24 26.88
CA ARG A 199 -10.65 18.03 25.42
C ARG A 199 -9.23 17.94 24.85
N THR A 200 -9.03 17.03 23.91
CA THR A 200 -7.79 16.88 23.13
C THR A 200 -8.13 16.77 21.66
N GLU A 201 -7.29 17.34 20.79
CA GLU A 201 -7.43 17.26 19.33
C GLU A 201 -6.22 16.57 18.69
N ILE A 202 -6.48 15.74 17.66
CA ILE A 202 -5.48 14.99 16.90
C ILE A 202 -5.73 15.21 15.42
N THR A 203 -4.72 15.69 14.71
CA THR A 203 -4.78 15.71 13.25
C THR A 203 -4.23 14.40 12.69
N ILE A 204 -5.11 13.59 12.13
CA ILE A 204 -4.76 12.46 11.28
C ILE A 204 -4.38 13.03 9.91
N PRO A 205 -3.17 12.80 9.40
CA PRO A 205 -2.79 13.28 8.08
C PRO A 205 -3.61 12.59 6.99
N ALA A 206 -3.79 13.29 5.86
CA ALA A 206 -4.41 12.70 4.68
C ALA A 206 -3.61 11.44 4.23
N LEU A 207 -4.32 10.37 3.88
CA LEU A 207 -3.83 9.33 2.97
C LEU A 207 -4.18 9.76 1.54
N ASP A 208 -3.24 9.57 0.63
CA ASP A 208 -3.44 9.83 -0.80
C ASP A 208 -4.33 8.70 -1.38
N GLU A 209 -5.60 8.66 -0.98
CA GLU A 209 -6.59 7.74 -1.53
C GLU A 209 -7.24 8.39 -2.75
N ARG A 210 -7.10 7.72 -3.90
CA ARG A 210 -7.84 8.10 -5.11
C ARG A 210 -9.31 7.75 -4.91
N VAL A 211 -10.14 8.75 -4.64
CA VAL A 211 -11.59 8.61 -4.84
C VAL A 211 -11.82 8.39 -6.34
N ARG A 212 -12.32 7.21 -6.69
CA ARG A 212 -12.65 6.85 -8.07
C ARG A 212 -14.08 7.26 -8.38
N SER A 213 -14.41 7.47 -9.64
CA SER A 213 -15.80 7.70 -10.06
C SER A 213 -16.40 6.39 -10.52
N VAL A 214 -17.66 6.14 -10.15
CA VAL A 214 -18.47 5.05 -10.67
C VAL A 214 -19.73 5.61 -11.28
N ASP A 215 -19.89 5.41 -12.58
CA ASP A 215 -21.10 5.78 -13.29
C ASP A 215 -22.14 4.67 -13.17
N VAL A 216 -23.36 5.07 -12.80
CA VAL A 216 -24.47 4.17 -12.54
C VAL A 216 -25.58 4.43 -13.53
N LEU A 217 -25.95 3.39 -14.27
CA LEU A 217 -27.01 3.47 -15.27
C LEU A 217 -28.09 2.44 -14.95
N ALA A 218 -29.32 2.91 -14.78
CA ALA A 218 -30.48 2.02 -14.75
C ALA A 218 -30.71 1.40 -16.15
N THR A 219 -30.95 0.09 -16.19
CA THR A 219 -31.21 -0.68 -17.41
C THR A 219 -32.41 -1.59 -17.20
N ASP A 220 -33.01 -2.07 -18.28
CA ASP A 220 -34.12 -3.05 -18.23
C ASP A 220 -33.75 -4.37 -17.51
N ALA A 221 -32.44 -4.64 -17.38
CA ALA A 221 -31.89 -5.85 -16.74
C ALA A 221 -31.35 -5.60 -15.31
N GLY A 222 -31.52 -4.39 -14.75
CA GLY A 222 -31.00 -4.00 -13.43
C GLY A 222 -30.10 -2.76 -13.51
N VAL A 223 -29.05 -2.70 -12.70
CA VAL A 223 -28.15 -1.53 -12.61
C VAL A 223 -26.79 -1.87 -13.25
N ARG A 224 -26.26 -0.97 -14.08
CA ARG A 224 -24.89 -1.06 -14.62
C ARG A 224 -24.00 -0.10 -13.83
N LEU A 225 -22.88 -0.61 -13.31
CA LEU A 225 -21.84 0.19 -12.63
C LEU A 225 -20.62 0.25 -13.53
N THR A 226 -20.07 1.43 -13.78
CA THR A 226 -18.88 1.61 -14.61
C THR A 226 -17.81 2.34 -13.80
N ALA A 227 -16.73 1.66 -13.43
CA ALA A 227 -15.63 2.27 -12.67
C ALA A 227 -14.28 1.93 -13.29
N ASP A 228 -13.45 2.95 -13.58
CA ASP A 228 -12.15 2.79 -14.24
C ASP A 228 -12.20 1.96 -15.55
N GLY A 229 -13.32 2.07 -16.26
CA GLY A 229 -13.61 1.32 -17.48
C GLY A 229 -13.91 -0.16 -17.24
N VAL A 230 -14.17 -0.56 -15.99
CA VAL A 230 -14.75 -1.86 -15.64
C VAL A 230 -16.27 -1.71 -15.59
N ASP A 231 -16.95 -2.42 -16.49
CA ASP A 231 -18.41 -2.54 -16.48
C ASP A 231 -18.84 -3.72 -15.61
N LEU A 232 -19.64 -3.47 -14.57
CA LEU A 232 -20.35 -4.50 -13.80
C LEU A 232 -21.85 -4.43 -14.06
N ARG A 233 -22.50 -5.59 -14.10
CA ARG A 233 -23.96 -5.69 -14.13
C ARG A 233 -24.49 -6.23 -12.81
N VAL A 234 -25.39 -5.47 -12.20
CA VAL A 234 -26.21 -5.87 -11.06
C VAL A 234 -27.50 -6.49 -11.59
N ALA A 235 -27.68 -7.79 -11.42
CA ALA A 235 -28.94 -8.46 -11.68
C ALA A 235 -29.88 -8.27 -10.47
N ALA A 236 -30.56 -7.13 -10.36
CA ALA A 236 -31.63 -6.96 -9.37
C ALA A 236 -32.65 -5.90 -9.81
N LEU A 237 -33.95 -6.23 -9.69
CA LEU A 237 -35.04 -5.27 -9.79
C LEU A 237 -35.11 -4.46 -8.49
N THR A 238 -35.33 -3.15 -8.60
CA THR A 238 -35.41 -2.19 -7.47
C THR A 238 -36.40 -2.58 -6.36
N GLN A 239 -37.38 -3.44 -6.65
CA GLN A 239 -38.34 -3.96 -5.66
C GLN A 239 -37.72 -4.89 -4.60
N GLU A 240 -36.59 -5.54 -4.87
CA GLU A 240 -35.94 -6.46 -3.91
C GLU A 240 -35.09 -5.73 -2.87
N TRP A 241 -34.70 -4.47 -3.13
CA TRP A 241 -33.88 -3.64 -2.24
C TRP A 241 -34.58 -3.35 -0.89
N GLY A 242 -35.92 -3.36 -0.88
CA GLY A 242 -36.72 -3.10 0.31
C GLY A 242 -36.80 -4.25 1.32
N SER A 243 -36.46 -5.49 0.95
CA SER A 243 -36.79 -6.69 1.75
C SER A 243 -35.67 -7.24 2.64
N GLY A 244 -34.46 -6.69 2.56
CA GLY A 244 -33.44 -6.82 3.61
C GLY A 244 -32.71 -8.16 3.75
N THR A 245 -32.88 -9.15 2.86
CA THR A 245 -32.06 -10.39 2.90
C THR A 245 -31.92 -11.05 1.53
N SER A 246 -30.84 -10.77 0.81
CA SER A 246 -30.21 -11.70 -0.17
C SER A 246 -28.89 -11.13 -0.70
N PRO A 247 -27.86 -11.96 -0.95
CA PRO A 247 -26.62 -11.53 -1.61
C PRO A 247 -26.92 -11.13 -3.05
N LEU A 248 -26.37 -9.98 -3.47
CA LEU A 248 -26.59 -9.40 -4.78
C LEU A 248 -25.37 -9.76 -5.63
N SER A 249 -25.58 -10.56 -6.69
CA SER A 249 -24.50 -11.02 -7.56
C SER A 249 -24.19 -9.97 -8.63
N LEU A 250 -22.91 -9.63 -8.78
CA LEU A 250 -22.39 -8.75 -9.82
C LEU A 250 -21.63 -9.59 -10.84
N ASP A 251 -22.05 -9.57 -12.10
CA ASP A 251 -21.24 -10.14 -13.17
C ASP A 251 -20.27 -9.07 -13.67
N ALA A 252 -18.97 -9.37 -13.64
CA ALA A 252 -17.94 -8.55 -14.28
C ALA A 252 -18.03 -8.72 -15.80
N VAL A 253 -18.16 -7.61 -16.54
CA VAL A 253 -18.47 -7.68 -17.98
C VAL A 253 -17.27 -7.35 -18.86
N ALA A 254 -16.33 -6.51 -18.44
CA ALA A 254 -14.98 -6.33 -19.03
C ALA A 254 -14.34 -5.06 -18.45
N GLN A 255 -13.00 -5.01 -18.40
CA GLN A 255 -12.21 -3.80 -18.23
C GLN A 255 -12.04 -3.06 -19.58
N ARG A 256 -11.57 -1.80 -19.49
CA ARG A 256 -11.26 -0.90 -20.62
C ARG A 256 -10.40 -1.54 -21.72
N PHE A 257 -9.63 -2.57 -21.38
CA PHE A 257 -8.65 -3.23 -22.25
C PHE A 257 -9.05 -4.65 -22.65
N GLY A 258 -10.32 -5.05 -22.47
CA GLY A 258 -10.84 -6.35 -22.93
C GLY A 258 -10.57 -7.54 -22.00
N THR A 259 -9.96 -7.32 -20.84
CA THR A 259 -9.79 -8.32 -19.77
C THR A 259 -11.03 -8.34 -18.87
N VAL A 260 -11.52 -9.52 -18.47
CA VAL A 260 -12.57 -9.60 -17.45
C VAL A 260 -11.91 -9.46 -16.08
N ALA A 261 -12.31 -8.48 -15.29
CA ALA A 261 -11.89 -8.33 -13.90
C ALA A 261 -12.97 -7.59 -13.10
N THR A 262 -12.95 -7.75 -11.78
CA THR A 262 -13.87 -7.06 -10.88
C THR A 262 -13.45 -5.61 -10.65
N ILE A 263 -14.32 -4.83 -10.01
CA ILE A 263 -13.95 -3.48 -9.54
C ILE A 263 -12.89 -3.61 -8.43
N PRO A 264 -11.80 -2.80 -8.48
CA PRO A 264 -10.78 -2.79 -7.42
C PRO A 264 -11.34 -2.42 -6.06
N SER A 265 -10.68 -2.88 -4.99
CA SER A 265 -11.02 -2.41 -3.65
C SER A 265 -10.77 -0.90 -3.51
N GLY A 266 -11.59 -0.23 -2.70
CA GLY A 266 -11.49 1.21 -2.47
C GLY A 266 -12.83 1.93 -2.47
N ARG A 267 -12.75 3.26 -2.52
CA ARG A 267 -13.90 4.17 -2.45
C ARG A 267 -14.25 4.76 -3.80
N TYR A 268 -15.54 4.77 -4.10
CA TYR A 268 -16.11 5.24 -5.36
C TYR A 268 -17.19 6.30 -5.10
N ALA A 269 -17.08 7.45 -5.77
CA ALA A 269 -18.15 8.44 -5.85
C ALA A 269 -19.15 8.00 -6.92
N VAL A 270 -20.43 7.96 -6.57
CA VAL A 270 -21.51 7.51 -7.44
C VAL A 270 -22.05 8.66 -8.27
N THR A 271 -22.13 8.49 -9.57
CA THR A 271 -22.72 9.46 -10.51
C THR A 271 -23.72 8.75 -11.44
N GLY A 272 -24.92 9.29 -11.66
CA GLY A 272 -25.84 8.78 -12.67
C GLY A 272 -27.33 8.76 -12.28
N ASP A 273 -28.17 8.41 -13.26
CA ASP A 273 -29.64 8.39 -13.14
C ASP A 273 -30.10 7.13 -12.38
N VAL A 274 -30.08 7.21 -11.05
CA VAL A 274 -30.69 6.21 -10.17
C VAL A 274 -32.08 6.69 -9.78
N PRO A 275 -33.12 5.83 -9.69
CA PRO A 275 -34.44 6.22 -9.17
C PRO A 275 -34.46 6.56 -7.66
N LEU A 276 -33.30 6.67 -7.00
CA LEU A 276 -33.19 7.26 -5.68
C LEU A 276 -33.14 8.78 -5.82
N ASP A 277 -33.98 9.49 -5.09
CA ASP A 277 -33.85 10.94 -4.92
C ASP A 277 -32.57 11.20 -4.12
N LEU A 278 -31.50 11.59 -4.82
CA LEU A 278 -30.19 11.87 -4.22
C LEU A 278 -30.22 13.14 -3.36
N ASP A 279 -31.26 13.98 -3.50
CA ASP A 279 -31.45 15.21 -2.74
C ASP A 279 -32.27 15.01 -1.44
N ASP A 280 -32.79 13.80 -1.17
CA ASP A 280 -33.56 13.47 0.05
C ASP A 280 -32.73 12.62 1.06
N PRO A 281 -32.23 13.23 2.16
CA PRO A 281 -31.47 12.54 3.19
C PRO A 281 -32.24 11.41 3.88
N GLU A 282 -33.56 11.52 4.02
CA GLU A 282 -34.38 10.48 4.67
C GLU A 282 -34.59 9.26 3.76
N ALA A 283 -34.71 9.45 2.44
CA ALA A 283 -34.77 8.37 1.46
C ALA A 283 -33.45 7.57 1.41
N LEU A 284 -32.30 8.27 1.50
CA LEU A 284 -30.96 7.68 1.54
C LEU A 284 -30.69 6.90 2.83
N CYS A 285 -31.08 7.45 3.99
CA CYS A 285 -30.87 6.83 5.30
C CYS A 285 -31.76 5.59 5.53
N ARG A 286 -33.01 5.58 5.04
CA ARG A 286 -33.94 4.45 5.21
C ARG A 286 -33.63 3.27 4.29
N SER A 287 -32.97 3.51 3.15
CA SER A 287 -32.64 2.49 2.15
C SER A 287 -31.33 1.73 2.48
N LEU A 288 -30.34 2.41 3.08
CA LEU A 288 -28.93 1.95 3.05
C LEU A 288 -28.21 1.86 4.40
N ALA A 289 -28.90 1.84 5.55
CA ALA A 289 -28.24 1.62 6.85
C ALA A 289 -27.32 0.37 6.81
N ASP A 290 -25.99 0.60 6.81
CA ASP A 290 -24.88 -0.37 6.74
C ASP A 290 -25.28 -1.80 6.34
N ARG A 291 -25.70 -1.99 5.08
CA ARG A 291 -26.02 -3.32 4.56
C ARG A 291 -24.76 -3.96 3.99
N ALA A 292 -24.26 -4.99 4.68
CA ALA A 292 -23.25 -5.88 4.12
C ALA A 292 -23.88 -6.67 2.99
N ILE A 293 -23.39 -6.47 1.76
CA ILE A 293 -23.73 -7.32 0.62
C ILE A 293 -22.58 -8.32 0.49
N ASP A 294 -22.89 -9.59 0.73
CA ASP A 294 -21.97 -10.69 0.42
C ASP A 294 -21.94 -10.87 -1.10
N PHE A 295 -20.77 -10.70 -1.71
CA PHE A 295 -20.51 -11.13 -3.07
C PHE A 295 -19.75 -12.44 -3.02
N VAL A 296 -19.81 -13.21 -4.11
CA VAL A 296 -18.80 -14.22 -4.35
C VAL A 296 -17.47 -13.47 -4.47
N ASP A 297 -16.60 -13.64 -3.48
CA ASP A 297 -15.23 -13.10 -3.39
C ASP A 297 -15.05 -11.58 -3.15
N LEU A 298 -16.09 -10.80 -2.86
CA LEU A 298 -15.98 -9.37 -2.49
C LEU A 298 -16.97 -8.98 -1.38
N PHE A 299 -16.67 -7.91 -0.63
CA PHE A 299 -17.65 -7.22 0.23
C PHE A 299 -17.84 -5.80 -0.28
N VAL A 300 -19.05 -5.42 -0.67
CA VAL A 300 -19.38 -4.04 -1.01
C VAL A 300 -20.35 -3.51 0.02
N THR A 301 -20.02 -2.35 0.58
CA THR A 301 -20.91 -1.57 1.43
C THR A 301 -21.30 -0.33 0.65
N ALA A 302 -22.59 -0.19 0.36
CA ALA A 302 -23.15 1.05 -0.17
C ALA A 302 -23.48 1.98 0.99
N ARG A 303 -23.05 3.24 0.92
CA ARG A 303 -23.36 4.23 1.96
C ARG A 303 -24.11 5.42 1.36
N GLY A 304 -25.24 5.72 1.99
CA GLY A 304 -25.95 6.97 1.77
C GLY A 304 -25.24 8.13 2.47
N TRP A 305 -25.35 9.30 1.85
CA TRP A 305 -25.03 10.65 2.34
C TRP A 305 -24.35 10.81 3.70
N SER A 306 -23.19 11.46 3.69
CA SER A 306 -22.53 12.08 4.85
C SER A 306 -22.23 13.54 4.51
N PRO A 307 -22.24 14.47 5.48
CA PRO A 307 -22.03 15.90 5.22
C PRO A 307 -20.73 16.15 4.45
N GLY A 308 -20.84 16.50 3.16
CA GLY A 308 -19.70 16.80 2.28
C GLY A 308 -19.20 15.65 1.40
N GLU A 309 -19.91 14.53 1.32
CA GLU A 309 -19.68 13.47 0.32
C GLU A 309 -20.40 13.78 -1.00
N ALA A 310 -20.02 13.08 -2.09
CA ALA A 310 -20.94 12.93 -3.22
C ALA A 310 -22.24 12.31 -2.69
N ASP A 311 -23.40 12.68 -3.25
CA ASP A 311 -24.73 12.35 -2.71
C ASP A 311 -24.91 10.85 -2.37
N VAL A 312 -24.11 9.96 -3.00
CA VAL A 312 -23.86 8.57 -2.59
C VAL A 312 -22.39 8.16 -2.81
N SER A 313 -21.83 7.34 -1.92
CA SER A 313 -20.53 6.67 -2.13
C SER A 313 -20.61 5.13 -1.98
N LEU A 314 -19.88 4.40 -2.82
CA LEU A 314 -19.71 2.95 -2.74
C LEU A 314 -18.33 2.61 -2.18
N VAL A 315 -18.28 1.67 -1.26
CA VAL A 315 -17.04 1.16 -0.65
C VAL A 315 -16.90 -0.32 -0.98
N VAL A 316 -15.90 -0.66 -1.79
CA VAL A 316 -15.54 -2.05 -2.15
C VAL A 316 -14.39 -2.52 -1.27
N ARG A 317 -14.52 -3.69 -0.65
CA ARG A 317 -13.56 -4.26 0.31
C ARG A 317 -13.27 -5.72 0.01
N ASN A 318 -12.09 -6.14 0.42
CA ASN A 318 -11.74 -7.54 0.41
C ASN A 318 -12.51 -8.33 1.48
N PRO A 319 -12.80 -9.61 1.22
CA PRO A 319 -13.41 -10.56 2.15
C PRO A 319 -12.52 -11.04 3.29
N ILE A 320 -11.79 -10.12 3.92
CA ILE A 320 -10.98 -10.40 5.10
C ILE A 320 -11.80 -10.06 6.35
N PRO A 321 -12.06 -11.03 7.25
CA PRO A 321 -12.78 -10.78 8.49
C PRO A 321 -12.14 -9.64 9.29
N VAL A 322 -12.95 -8.76 9.90
CA VAL A 322 -12.44 -7.63 10.71
C VAL A 322 -11.48 -8.13 11.79
N ALA A 323 -11.83 -9.25 12.44
CA ALA A 323 -11.02 -9.90 13.47
C ALA A 323 -9.67 -10.45 12.97
N ASP A 324 -9.43 -10.52 11.66
CA ASP A 324 -8.16 -10.93 11.07
C ASP A 324 -7.34 -9.74 10.51
N ARG A 325 -7.87 -8.52 10.54
CA ARG A 325 -7.20 -7.31 10.06
C ARG A 325 -6.21 -6.75 11.10
N GLY A 326 -5.32 -5.85 10.67
CA GLY A 326 -4.36 -5.16 11.55
C GLY A 326 -3.03 -5.90 11.76
N ARG A 327 -1.95 -5.14 12.03
CA ARG A 327 -0.58 -5.67 11.99
C ARG A 327 -0.31 -6.77 13.03
N ARG A 328 -0.84 -6.61 14.24
CA ARG A 328 -0.64 -7.62 15.30
C ARG A 328 -1.39 -8.90 14.97
N ARG A 329 -2.64 -8.81 14.54
CA ARG A 329 -3.42 -9.99 14.22
C ARG A 329 -2.80 -10.79 13.10
N GLN A 330 -2.33 -10.12 12.06
CA GLN A 330 -1.58 -10.73 10.97
C GLN A 330 -0.34 -11.48 11.48
N ARG A 331 0.34 -10.96 12.52
CA ARG A 331 1.45 -11.65 13.18
C ARG A 331 0.97 -12.86 14.00
N LEU A 332 -0.08 -12.72 14.80
CA LEU A 332 -0.63 -13.83 15.58
C LEU A 332 -1.15 -14.96 14.70
N LEU A 333 -1.82 -14.62 13.61
CA LEU A 333 -2.32 -15.57 12.62
C LEU A 333 -1.15 -16.33 11.98
N LEU A 334 -0.07 -15.62 11.63
CA LEU A 334 1.15 -16.24 11.14
C LEU A 334 1.79 -17.16 12.21
N ASP A 335 1.88 -16.72 13.46
CA ASP A 335 2.44 -17.53 14.56
C ASP A 335 1.59 -18.78 14.82
N GLU A 336 0.26 -18.66 14.89
CA GLU A 336 -0.71 -19.76 15.04
C GLU A 336 -0.54 -20.81 13.93
N ILE A 337 -0.48 -20.38 12.68
CA ILE A 337 -0.32 -21.26 11.51
C ILE A 337 1.04 -21.93 11.55
N ARG A 338 2.10 -21.22 11.96
CA ARG A 338 3.46 -21.76 12.05
C ARG A 338 3.64 -22.78 13.16
N GLU A 339 3.03 -22.56 14.33
CA GLU A 339 3.08 -23.51 15.45
C GLU A 339 2.51 -24.88 15.07
N HIS A 340 1.53 -24.90 14.17
CA HIS A 340 0.89 -26.12 13.68
C HIS A 340 1.37 -26.52 12.27
N ALA A 341 2.40 -25.86 11.73
CA ALA A 341 2.83 -26.06 10.36
C ALA A 341 3.52 -27.42 10.18
N GLY A 342 2.94 -28.25 9.32
CA GLY A 342 3.55 -29.50 8.86
C GLY A 342 4.71 -29.28 7.89
N PRO A 343 5.18 -30.34 7.20
CA PRO A 343 6.21 -30.22 6.17
C PRO A 343 5.78 -29.30 5.03
N LEU A 344 6.76 -28.74 4.32
CA LEU A 344 6.51 -27.98 3.09
C LEU A 344 5.81 -28.87 2.05
N ARG A 345 4.95 -28.25 1.26
CA ARG A 345 4.15 -28.85 0.18
C ARG A 345 4.78 -28.47 -1.15
N GLU A 346 4.75 -29.38 -2.13
CA GLU A 346 5.15 -29.13 -3.52
C GLU A 346 4.17 -28.16 -4.20
N ARG A 347 4.23 -26.89 -3.80
CA ARG A 347 3.38 -25.79 -4.25
C ARG A 347 4.19 -24.51 -4.29
N ALA A 348 3.79 -23.60 -5.17
CA ALA A 348 4.38 -22.30 -5.31
C ALA A 348 3.45 -21.20 -4.80
N VAL A 349 4.04 -20.20 -4.15
CA VAL A 349 3.43 -18.90 -3.89
C VAL A 349 4.14 -17.88 -4.75
N VAL A 350 3.37 -17.15 -5.55
CA VAL A 350 3.91 -16.15 -6.47
C VAL A 350 3.27 -14.79 -6.22
N MET A 351 4.04 -13.72 -6.29
CA MET A 351 3.54 -12.36 -6.11
C MET A 351 4.22 -11.41 -7.09
N CYS A 352 3.45 -10.51 -7.69
CA CYS A 352 3.94 -9.53 -8.65
C CYS A 352 3.59 -8.11 -8.17
N PHE A 353 4.59 -7.25 -8.05
CA PHE A 353 4.48 -5.86 -7.58
C PHE A 353 3.62 -5.74 -6.33
N SER A 354 4.00 -6.46 -5.26
CA SER A 354 3.29 -6.49 -3.97
C SER A 354 1.82 -6.95 -4.05
N GLY A 355 1.48 -7.72 -5.09
CA GLY A 355 0.15 -8.28 -5.33
C GLY A 355 -0.77 -7.39 -6.16
N THR A 356 -0.28 -6.25 -6.65
CA THR A 356 -1.08 -5.29 -7.44
C THR A 356 -1.16 -5.64 -8.92
N GLY A 357 -0.42 -6.66 -9.37
CA GLY A 357 -0.38 -7.05 -10.77
C GLY A 357 -0.27 -8.56 -10.98
N ALA A 358 -0.48 -8.96 -12.23
CA ALA A 358 -0.46 -10.35 -12.68
C ALA A 358 0.29 -10.49 -14.03
N GLY A 359 1.54 -10.05 -14.06
CA GLY A 359 2.34 -10.02 -15.28
C GLY A 359 3.82 -10.22 -15.00
N ASP A 360 4.65 -9.46 -15.72
CA ASP A 360 6.10 -9.45 -15.57
C ASP A 360 6.73 -10.86 -15.70
N SER A 361 7.93 -11.09 -15.17
CA SER A 361 8.59 -12.41 -15.28
C SER A 361 7.92 -13.46 -14.40
N VAL A 362 7.12 -13.03 -13.42
CA VAL A 362 6.37 -13.90 -12.51
C VAL A 362 5.31 -14.71 -13.27
N ALA A 363 4.61 -14.10 -14.23
CA ALA A 363 3.53 -14.75 -14.98
C ALA A 363 3.98 -15.96 -15.83
N PRO A 364 5.00 -15.86 -16.71
CA PRO A 364 5.50 -17.01 -17.45
C PRO A 364 6.16 -18.06 -16.52
N ILE A 365 6.85 -17.65 -15.45
CA ILE A 365 7.37 -18.59 -14.45
C ILE A 365 6.24 -19.37 -13.79
N ALA A 366 5.15 -18.71 -13.39
CA ALA A 366 3.98 -19.37 -12.81
C ALA A 366 3.36 -20.39 -13.77
N ARG A 367 3.24 -20.04 -15.06
CA ARG A 367 2.76 -20.98 -16.10
C ARG A 367 3.67 -22.19 -16.21
N GLY A 368 4.98 -22.00 -16.31
CA GLY A 368 5.93 -23.11 -16.39
C GLY A 368 6.00 -23.95 -15.11
N LEU A 369 5.70 -23.39 -13.93
CA LEU A 369 5.53 -24.17 -12.69
C LEU A 369 4.29 -25.07 -12.76
N VAL A 370 3.15 -24.54 -13.25
CA VAL A 370 1.92 -25.33 -13.45
C VAL A 370 2.16 -26.45 -14.45
N GLU A 371 2.85 -26.18 -15.56
CA GLU A 371 3.21 -27.17 -16.58
C GLU A 371 4.12 -28.29 -16.02
N ARG A 372 4.96 -27.98 -15.03
CA ARG A 372 5.76 -28.97 -14.27
C ARG A 372 4.97 -29.68 -13.17
N GLY A 373 3.66 -29.47 -13.07
CA GLY A 373 2.79 -30.11 -12.07
C GLY A 373 2.89 -29.51 -10.67
N ILE A 374 3.45 -28.29 -10.53
CA ILE A 374 3.52 -27.57 -9.25
C ILE A 374 2.33 -26.60 -9.18
N PRO A 375 1.35 -26.81 -8.28
CA PRO A 375 0.24 -25.88 -8.13
C PRO A 375 0.71 -24.51 -7.66
N VAL A 376 0.10 -23.46 -8.19
CA VAL A 376 0.48 -22.06 -7.92
C VAL A 376 -0.65 -21.31 -7.22
N ASP A 377 -0.35 -20.73 -6.07
CA ASP A 377 -1.15 -19.69 -5.41
C ASP A 377 -0.58 -18.31 -5.79
N TRP A 378 -1.37 -17.50 -6.50
CA TRP A 378 -1.02 -16.13 -6.90
C TRP A 378 -1.57 -15.12 -5.91
N ILE A 379 -0.69 -14.34 -5.30
CA ILE A 379 -1.06 -13.40 -4.25
C ILE A 379 -1.50 -12.09 -4.86
N VAL A 380 -2.72 -11.67 -4.53
CA VAL A 380 -3.34 -10.45 -5.05
C VAL A 380 -3.77 -9.53 -3.91
N THR A 381 -3.67 -8.22 -4.13
CA THR A 381 -4.17 -7.23 -3.15
C THR A 381 -5.68 -7.19 -3.11
N ASP A 382 -6.35 -7.47 -4.23
CA ASP A 382 -7.80 -7.68 -4.34
C ASP A 382 -8.13 -8.48 -5.61
N HIS A 383 -9.39 -8.91 -5.74
CA HIS A 383 -9.84 -9.74 -6.85
C HIS A 383 -9.95 -9.03 -8.21
N SER A 384 -9.67 -7.71 -8.29
CA SER A 384 -9.60 -7.02 -9.58
C SER A 384 -8.34 -7.36 -10.37
N VAL A 385 -7.35 -7.97 -9.72
CA VAL A 385 -6.14 -8.45 -10.38
C VAL A 385 -6.46 -9.77 -11.09
N ALA A 386 -6.63 -9.72 -12.41
CA ALA A 386 -6.85 -10.90 -13.23
C ALA A 386 -5.57 -11.76 -13.30
N VAL A 387 -5.59 -12.94 -12.68
CA VAL A 387 -4.44 -13.86 -12.65
C VAL A 387 -4.42 -14.80 -13.88
N PRO A 388 -3.24 -15.33 -14.27
CA PRO A 388 -3.15 -16.28 -15.39
C PRO A 388 -4.02 -17.53 -15.21
N GLU A 389 -4.44 -18.15 -16.31
CA GLU A 389 -5.17 -19.42 -16.25
C GLU A 389 -4.33 -20.51 -15.57
N GLY A 390 -4.99 -21.39 -14.80
CA GLY A 390 -4.34 -22.52 -14.11
C GLY A 390 -3.69 -22.18 -12.76
N VAL A 391 -3.69 -20.90 -12.34
CA VAL A 391 -3.26 -20.49 -11.00
C VAL A 391 -4.45 -20.10 -10.12
N ARG A 392 -4.28 -20.19 -8.80
CA ARG A 392 -5.32 -19.84 -7.82
C ARG A 392 -5.04 -18.44 -7.25
N PRO A 393 -5.94 -17.46 -7.40
CA PRO A 393 -5.77 -16.17 -6.72
C PRO A 393 -5.98 -16.35 -5.19
N VAL A 394 -5.11 -15.71 -4.40
CA VAL A 394 -5.17 -15.72 -2.92
C VAL A 394 -5.00 -14.29 -2.41
N LEU A 395 -5.94 -13.82 -1.60
CA LEU A 395 -5.92 -12.47 -1.07
C LEU A 395 -4.81 -12.25 -0.06
N LEU A 396 -3.98 -11.23 -0.30
CA LEU A 396 -3.00 -10.77 0.65
C LEU A 396 -3.69 -10.42 1.97
N HIS A 397 -3.07 -10.82 3.09
CA HIS A 397 -3.59 -10.69 4.45
C HIS A 397 -4.74 -11.63 4.85
N SER A 398 -5.22 -12.51 3.97
CA SER A 398 -6.17 -13.55 4.38
C SER A 398 -5.48 -14.69 5.14
N ARG A 399 -6.25 -15.54 5.84
CA ARG A 399 -5.71 -16.77 6.46
C ARG A 399 -5.09 -17.69 5.41
N GLU A 400 -5.74 -17.82 4.26
CA GLU A 400 -5.27 -18.61 3.12
C GLU A 400 -3.91 -18.12 2.61
N TRP A 401 -3.66 -16.80 2.62
CA TRP A 401 -2.34 -16.24 2.31
C TRP A 401 -1.27 -16.74 3.28
N HIS A 402 -1.52 -16.65 4.58
CA HIS A 402 -0.56 -17.11 5.59
C HIS A 402 -0.35 -18.63 5.51
N GLU A 403 -1.40 -19.40 5.26
CA GLU A 403 -1.31 -20.85 5.07
C GLU A 403 -0.51 -21.21 3.81
N ALA A 404 -0.80 -20.56 2.68
CA ALA A 404 -0.10 -20.77 1.42
C ALA A 404 1.39 -20.43 1.56
N PHE A 405 1.71 -19.24 2.08
CA PHE A 405 3.09 -18.81 2.29
C PHE A 405 3.85 -19.75 3.25
N THR A 406 3.22 -20.16 4.35
CA THR A 406 3.88 -21.00 5.37
C THR A 406 4.16 -22.42 4.88
N HIS A 407 3.32 -22.96 3.98
CA HIS A 407 3.44 -24.34 3.52
C HIS A 407 4.06 -24.48 2.12
N ALA A 408 4.17 -23.41 1.33
CA ALA A 408 4.76 -23.49 -0.01
C ALA A 408 6.26 -23.81 0.04
N ARG A 409 6.70 -24.74 -0.80
CA ARG A 409 8.13 -24.98 -1.06
C ARG A 409 8.73 -23.90 -1.94
N TYR A 410 7.99 -23.40 -2.93
CA TYR A 410 8.52 -22.47 -3.93
C TYR A 410 7.94 -21.07 -3.73
N LEU A 411 8.79 -20.05 -3.75
CA LEU A 411 8.41 -18.65 -3.67
C LEU A 411 8.96 -17.93 -4.89
N VAL A 412 8.11 -17.16 -5.59
CA VAL A 412 8.52 -16.31 -6.72
C VAL A 412 8.02 -14.89 -6.50
N ASN A 413 8.89 -13.91 -6.61
CA ASN A 413 8.52 -12.50 -6.49
C ASN A 413 9.42 -11.64 -7.38
N ASN A 414 8.92 -10.50 -7.83
CA ASN A 414 9.70 -9.49 -8.56
C ASN A 414 9.94 -8.19 -7.78
N ALA A 415 9.40 -8.10 -6.57
CA ALA A 415 9.54 -7.01 -5.62
C ALA A 415 9.76 -7.62 -4.22
N GLU A 416 9.22 -7.02 -3.17
CA GLU A 416 9.29 -7.51 -1.79
C GLU A 416 8.04 -8.27 -1.34
N PHE A 417 8.19 -9.20 -0.40
CA PHE A 417 7.09 -9.72 0.41
C PHE A 417 6.80 -8.77 1.59
N PRO A 418 5.59 -8.83 2.20
CA PRO A 418 5.30 -8.03 3.38
C PRO A 418 6.33 -8.26 4.49
N HIS A 419 6.85 -7.19 5.07
CA HIS A 419 7.97 -7.24 6.03
C HIS A 419 7.74 -8.11 7.29
N TYR A 420 6.49 -8.50 7.59
CA TYR A 420 6.16 -9.35 8.73
C TYR A 420 6.31 -10.85 8.42
N VAL A 421 6.42 -11.26 7.15
CA VAL A 421 6.53 -12.69 6.81
C VAL A 421 7.80 -13.31 7.41
N ARG A 422 7.77 -14.62 7.56
CA ARG A 422 8.85 -15.41 8.14
C ARG A 422 9.14 -16.60 7.23
N PHE A 423 10.28 -16.57 6.54
CA PHE A 423 10.70 -17.70 5.72
C PHE A 423 10.99 -18.93 6.58
N ARG A 424 10.80 -20.12 6.03
CA ARG A 424 11.09 -21.42 6.64
C ARG A 424 12.24 -22.09 5.91
N GLU A 425 13.01 -22.88 6.65
CA GLU A 425 14.02 -23.75 6.05
C GLU A 425 13.38 -24.69 5.02
N GLY A 426 14.06 -24.87 3.88
CA GLY A 426 13.58 -25.66 2.75
C GLY A 426 12.69 -24.91 1.76
N GLN A 427 12.27 -23.68 2.07
CA GLN A 427 11.65 -22.81 1.05
C GLN A 427 12.71 -22.33 0.06
N ARG A 428 12.36 -22.41 -1.21
CA ARG A 428 13.19 -22.02 -2.35
C ARG A 428 12.62 -20.74 -2.90
N TYR A 429 13.37 -19.65 -2.84
CA TYR A 429 12.89 -18.32 -3.24
C TYR A 429 13.66 -17.82 -4.47
N LEU A 430 12.95 -17.71 -5.60
CA LEU A 430 13.40 -17.01 -6.80
C LEU A 430 12.92 -15.55 -6.78
N GLN A 431 13.86 -14.62 -6.63
CA GLN A 431 13.64 -13.20 -6.83
C GLN A 431 13.91 -12.87 -8.31
N THR A 432 12.89 -12.49 -9.07
CA THR A 432 13.05 -12.20 -10.50
C THR A 432 13.57 -10.80 -10.76
N TRP A 433 13.43 -9.89 -9.78
CA TRP A 433 13.53 -8.45 -10.00
C TRP A 433 12.65 -8.00 -11.19
N HIS A 434 12.81 -6.77 -11.66
CA HIS A 434 11.86 -6.16 -12.61
C HIS A 434 12.53 -5.28 -13.67
N GLY A 435 13.82 -5.48 -13.97
CA GLY A 435 14.48 -4.77 -15.07
C GLY A 435 16.00 -4.69 -14.97
N THR A 436 16.65 -4.46 -16.10
CA THR A 436 18.09 -4.14 -16.14
C THR A 436 18.32 -2.73 -15.54
N PRO A 437 19.16 -2.58 -14.50
CA PRO A 437 19.37 -1.29 -13.86
C PRO A 437 20.15 -0.30 -14.74
N LEU A 438 19.53 0.82 -15.11
CA LEU A 438 20.25 1.98 -15.64
C LEU A 438 20.69 2.94 -14.52
N LYS A 439 19.75 3.28 -13.65
CA LYS A 439 19.93 4.17 -12.49
C LYS A 439 20.40 3.40 -11.27
N ARG A 440 21.11 4.08 -10.37
CA ARG A 440 21.54 3.48 -9.11
C ARG A 440 20.34 3.10 -8.24
N ILE A 441 20.40 1.90 -7.67
CA ILE A 441 19.34 1.31 -6.86
C ILE A 441 19.90 0.76 -5.54
N GLY A 442 18.99 0.55 -4.57
CA GLY A 442 19.33 -0.04 -3.28
C GLY A 442 20.50 0.66 -2.59
N HIS A 443 21.51 -0.11 -2.21
CA HIS A 443 22.68 0.34 -1.47
C HIS A 443 23.64 1.23 -2.27
N ASP A 444 23.52 1.28 -3.60
CA ASP A 444 24.40 2.11 -4.44
C ASP A 444 23.91 3.57 -4.57
N ILE A 445 22.76 3.91 -3.96
CA ILE A 445 22.26 5.29 -3.94
C ILE A 445 23.01 6.08 -2.85
N GLU A 446 23.93 6.96 -3.25
CA GLU A 446 24.80 7.72 -2.33
C GLU A 446 24.04 8.60 -1.32
N ASN A 447 22.93 9.22 -1.74
CA ASN A 447 22.10 10.11 -0.91
C ASN A 447 20.73 9.49 -0.56
N SER A 448 20.69 8.16 -0.35
CA SER A 448 19.43 7.50 -0.05
C SER A 448 18.87 8.01 1.28
N ARG A 449 17.72 8.70 1.26
CA ARG A 449 16.95 9.05 2.47
C ARG A 449 16.16 7.85 3.00
N LEU A 450 16.72 6.64 2.85
CA LEU A 450 16.07 5.40 3.28
C LEU A 450 16.13 5.31 4.81
N THR A 451 15.03 4.87 5.41
CA THR A 451 14.99 4.66 6.86
C THR A 451 15.75 3.38 7.23
N ALA A 452 16.38 3.35 8.41
CA ALA A 452 17.09 2.16 8.89
C ALA A 452 16.18 0.90 8.93
N GLY A 453 14.89 1.08 9.23
CA GLY A 453 13.92 -0.01 9.21
C GLY A 453 13.64 -0.56 7.80
N TYR A 454 13.60 0.31 6.79
CA TYR A 454 13.47 -0.10 5.40
C TYR A 454 14.70 -0.88 4.93
N THR A 455 15.90 -0.36 5.21
CA THR A 455 17.16 -1.04 4.88
C THR A 455 17.24 -2.43 5.53
N ALA A 456 16.93 -2.54 6.82
CA ALA A 456 16.92 -3.82 7.52
C ALA A 456 15.89 -4.82 6.96
N ALA A 457 14.75 -4.35 6.46
CA ALA A 457 13.76 -5.20 5.82
C ALA A 457 14.27 -5.74 4.47
N MET A 458 14.88 -4.88 3.64
CA MET A 458 15.49 -5.30 2.37
C MET A 458 16.60 -6.34 2.58
N GLU A 459 17.52 -6.09 3.50
CA GLU A 459 18.63 -7.03 3.79
C GLU A 459 18.13 -8.38 4.32
N ARG A 460 17.07 -8.38 5.15
CA ARG A 460 16.48 -9.62 5.66
C ARG A 460 15.89 -10.45 4.54
N GLU A 461 15.19 -9.80 3.61
CA GLU A 461 14.58 -10.48 2.48
C GLU A 461 15.64 -10.97 1.47
N ALA A 462 16.65 -10.16 1.17
CA ALA A 462 17.76 -10.54 0.29
C ALA A 462 18.51 -11.80 0.76
N LYS A 463 18.58 -12.03 2.09
CA LYS A 463 19.15 -13.24 2.70
C LYS A 463 18.29 -14.49 2.52
N ALA A 464 17.00 -14.34 2.24
CA ALA A 464 16.07 -15.46 2.02
C ALA A 464 16.04 -15.93 0.56
N TRP A 465 16.58 -15.13 -0.37
CA TRP A 465 16.63 -15.50 -1.79
C TRP A 465 17.58 -16.68 -2.00
N GLU A 466 17.08 -17.74 -2.63
CA GLU A 466 17.92 -18.83 -3.13
C GLU A 466 18.58 -18.41 -4.45
N ALA A 467 17.81 -17.73 -5.30
CA ALA A 467 18.26 -17.24 -6.59
C ALA A 467 17.75 -15.83 -6.88
N LEU A 468 18.58 -15.05 -7.57
CA LEU A 468 18.27 -13.72 -8.09
C LEU A 468 18.41 -13.76 -9.62
N LEU A 469 17.34 -13.44 -10.34
CA LEU A 469 17.37 -13.36 -11.80
C LEU A 469 17.99 -12.03 -12.24
N ALA A 470 18.82 -12.10 -13.27
CA ALA A 470 19.33 -10.97 -14.01
C ALA A 470 19.16 -11.24 -15.51
N GLN A 471 18.70 -10.24 -16.27
CA GLN A 471 18.47 -10.39 -17.72
C GLN A 471 19.74 -10.74 -18.49
N ASN A 472 20.86 -10.11 -18.11
CA ASN A 472 22.12 -10.12 -18.85
C ASN A 472 23.32 -10.01 -17.90
N ALA A 473 24.52 -10.22 -18.45
CA ALA A 473 25.76 -10.18 -17.68
C ALA A 473 26.02 -8.82 -17.00
N TYR A 474 25.59 -7.72 -17.61
CA TYR A 474 25.70 -6.39 -17.02
C TYR A 474 24.83 -6.26 -15.77
N ALA A 475 23.54 -6.65 -15.84
CA ALA A 475 22.64 -6.65 -14.70
C ALA A 475 23.13 -7.60 -13.59
N ALA A 476 23.71 -8.74 -13.96
CA ALA A 476 24.30 -9.69 -13.01
C ALA A 476 25.50 -9.12 -12.24
N GLY A 477 26.25 -8.18 -12.83
CA GLY A 477 27.33 -7.46 -12.13
C GLY A 477 26.84 -6.37 -11.18
N VAL A 478 25.60 -5.88 -11.36
CA VAL A 478 25.04 -4.75 -10.60
C VAL A 478 24.10 -5.21 -9.49
N LEU A 479 23.11 -6.04 -9.83
CA LEU A 479 21.98 -6.39 -8.95
C LEU A 479 22.41 -7.00 -7.61
N PRO A 480 23.32 -8.00 -7.55
CA PRO A 480 23.69 -8.61 -6.27
C PRO A 480 24.33 -7.61 -5.30
N ARG A 481 25.20 -6.72 -5.81
CA ARG A 481 25.82 -5.65 -5.01
C ARG A 481 24.77 -4.65 -4.54
N ALA A 482 23.98 -4.13 -5.47
CA ALA A 482 23.03 -3.05 -5.19
C ALA A 482 21.92 -3.49 -4.20
N LEU A 483 21.55 -4.77 -4.21
CA LEU A 483 20.54 -5.35 -3.32
C LEU A 483 21.13 -6.07 -2.11
N ALA A 484 22.46 -6.00 -1.90
CA ALA A 484 23.18 -6.71 -0.85
C ALA A 484 22.82 -8.21 -0.76
N SER A 485 22.65 -8.86 -1.91
CA SER A 485 22.24 -10.26 -2.00
C SER A 485 23.44 -11.19 -2.15
N GLY A 486 23.44 -12.26 -1.35
CA GLY A 486 24.35 -13.40 -1.51
C GLY A 486 23.75 -14.56 -2.31
N ALA A 487 22.58 -14.38 -2.91
CA ALA A 487 21.88 -15.42 -3.66
C ALA A 487 22.63 -15.79 -4.95
N ARG A 488 22.40 -17.00 -5.45
CA ARG A 488 22.91 -17.40 -6.76
C ARG A 488 22.27 -16.55 -7.85
N THR A 489 23.07 -15.90 -8.69
CA THR A 489 22.54 -15.13 -9.82
C THR A 489 22.29 -16.04 -11.02
N ILE A 490 21.06 -16.02 -11.55
CA ILE A 490 20.66 -16.71 -12.79
C ILE A 490 20.67 -15.68 -13.91
N VAL A 491 21.34 -15.98 -15.03
CA VAL A 491 21.53 -15.04 -16.15
C VAL A 491 21.05 -15.69 -17.44
N GLU A 492 19.73 -15.79 -17.62
CA GLU A 492 19.10 -16.60 -18.67
C GLU A 492 18.10 -15.82 -19.54
N GLY A 493 18.15 -14.47 -19.50
CA GLY A 493 17.13 -13.60 -20.07
C GLY A 493 15.99 -13.32 -19.08
N TYR A 494 15.01 -12.50 -19.47
CA TYR A 494 13.79 -12.31 -18.69
C TYR A 494 12.62 -13.09 -19.30
N PRO A 495 11.98 -13.99 -18.52
CA PRO A 495 10.78 -14.72 -18.94
C PRO A 495 9.67 -13.81 -19.52
N ARG A 496 9.50 -12.58 -19.01
CA ARG A 496 8.48 -11.64 -19.53
C ARG A 496 8.70 -11.24 -21.00
N ASN A 497 9.93 -11.38 -21.50
CA ASN A 497 10.33 -11.01 -22.85
C ASN A 497 10.20 -12.17 -23.84
N ASP A 498 9.92 -13.40 -23.39
CA ASP A 498 9.73 -14.53 -24.30
C ASP A 498 8.61 -14.28 -25.31
N ALA A 499 7.53 -13.65 -24.85
CA ALA A 499 6.45 -13.23 -25.74
C ALA A 499 6.96 -12.22 -26.78
N LEU A 500 7.76 -11.21 -26.42
CA LEU A 500 8.28 -10.23 -27.38
C LEU A 500 9.13 -10.89 -28.47
N ALA A 501 9.97 -11.86 -28.10
CA ALA A 501 10.84 -12.57 -29.02
C ALA A 501 10.08 -13.48 -29.99
N LEU A 502 9.00 -14.13 -29.52
CA LEU A 502 8.22 -15.08 -30.30
C LEU A 502 7.09 -14.46 -31.12
N ASP A 503 6.58 -13.29 -30.70
CA ASP A 503 5.40 -12.67 -31.31
C ASP A 503 5.72 -12.12 -32.71
N GLY A 504 6.83 -11.38 -32.86
CA GLY A 504 7.18 -10.71 -34.11
C GLY A 504 6.18 -9.59 -34.51
N ASP A 505 6.18 -9.19 -35.77
CA ASP A 505 5.33 -8.08 -36.28
C ASP A 505 3.86 -8.49 -36.51
N ASP A 506 3.63 -9.78 -36.74
CA ASP A 506 2.29 -10.37 -36.93
C ASP A 506 1.96 -11.38 -35.82
N GLY A 507 2.38 -11.09 -34.60
CA GLY A 507 2.15 -11.97 -33.47
C GLY A 507 0.76 -11.87 -32.85
N PRO A 508 0.27 -12.92 -32.19
CA PRO A 508 -1.02 -12.90 -31.49
C PRO A 508 -1.11 -11.90 -30.34
N VAL A 509 -0.02 -11.58 -29.64
CA VAL A 509 -0.02 -10.58 -28.55
C VAL A 509 -0.17 -9.19 -29.15
N ARG A 510 0.64 -8.84 -30.15
CA ARG A 510 0.58 -7.57 -30.88
C ARG A 510 -0.78 -7.34 -31.50
N ARG A 511 -1.31 -8.32 -32.27
CA ARG A 511 -2.64 -8.20 -32.89
C ARG A 511 -3.75 -7.95 -31.88
N ARG A 512 -3.86 -8.81 -30.86
CA ARG A 512 -4.92 -8.67 -29.84
C ARG A 512 -4.82 -7.35 -29.09
N THR A 513 -3.61 -6.90 -28.80
CA THR A 513 -3.39 -5.62 -28.10
C THR A 513 -3.80 -4.44 -29.00
N ARG A 514 -3.40 -4.45 -30.29
CA ARG A 514 -3.82 -3.41 -31.25
C ARG A 514 -5.32 -3.39 -31.47
N GLU A 515 -5.94 -4.55 -31.65
CA GLU A 515 -7.39 -4.71 -31.76
C GLU A 515 -8.12 -4.17 -30.51
N ALA A 516 -7.63 -4.49 -29.30
CA ALA A 516 -8.21 -4.02 -28.04
C ALA A 516 -8.16 -2.49 -27.89
N PHE A 517 -7.16 -1.84 -28.48
CA PHE A 517 -7.05 -0.37 -28.51
C PHE A 517 -7.69 0.26 -29.75
N GLY A 518 -8.23 -0.53 -30.69
CA GLY A 518 -8.76 -0.03 -31.96
C GLY A 518 -7.69 0.57 -32.88
N LEU A 519 -6.44 0.12 -32.75
CA LEU A 519 -5.30 0.59 -33.55
C LEU A 519 -5.34 -0.06 -34.93
N GLY A 520 -5.21 0.76 -35.97
CA GLY A 520 -5.18 0.34 -37.36
C GLY A 520 -3.76 0.08 -37.86
N ASP A 521 -3.46 0.50 -39.08
CA ASP A 521 -2.13 0.41 -39.70
C ASP A 521 -1.26 1.66 -39.45
N GLU A 522 -1.78 2.63 -38.69
CA GLU A 522 -1.01 3.81 -38.31
C GLU A 522 0.22 3.46 -37.46
N LEU A 523 1.20 4.36 -37.48
CA LEU A 523 2.35 4.28 -36.60
C LEU A 523 1.89 4.39 -35.14
N VAL A 524 2.28 3.42 -34.32
CA VAL A 524 1.98 3.43 -32.88
C VAL A 524 3.25 3.72 -32.09
N VAL A 525 3.24 4.84 -31.37
CA VAL A 525 4.34 5.28 -30.51
C VAL A 525 3.99 4.98 -29.07
N LEU A 526 4.79 4.15 -28.39
CA LEU A 526 4.71 4.02 -26.93
C LEU A 526 5.63 5.05 -26.30
N TYR A 527 5.05 6.00 -25.57
CA TYR A 527 5.81 6.94 -24.74
C TYR A 527 5.78 6.51 -23.27
N ALA A 528 6.94 6.11 -22.75
CA ALA A 528 7.09 5.56 -21.40
C ALA A 528 8.24 6.26 -20.64
N PRO A 529 8.04 7.50 -20.14
CA PRO A 529 9.06 8.22 -19.39
C PRO A 529 9.20 7.69 -17.96
N THR A 530 10.37 7.92 -17.36
CA THR A 530 10.62 7.65 -15.95
C THR A 530 9.98 8.71 -15.05
N TRP A 531 9.67 8.31 -13.83
CA TRP A 531 9.20 9.25 -12.81
C TRP A 531 10.34 10.14 -12.27
N ARG A 532 9.96 11.32 -11.76
CA ARG A 532 10.86 12.30 -11.14
C ARG A 532 10.54 12.43 -9.66
N ASP A 533 11.53 12.21 -8.79
CA ASP A 533 11.36 12.16 -7.33
C ASP A 533 10.98 13.53 -6.74
N SER A 534 11.39 14.61 -7.41
CA SER A 534 11.20 16.01 -7.04
C SER A 534 9.88 16.61 -7.52
N ALA A 535 9.22 16.03 -8.53
CA ALA A 535 8.04 16.63 -9.15
C ALA A 535 6.80 16.56 -8.24
N ARG A 536 6.20 17.73 -7.96
CA ARG A 536 4.97 17.87 -7.18
C ARG A 536 3.94 18.72 -7.91
N ASP A 537 2.66 18.35 -7.83
CA ASP A 537 1.56 19.16 -8.36
C ASP A 537 1.17 20.26 -7.38
N ALA A 538 0.22 21.12 -7.77
CA ALA A 538 -0.26 22.23 -6.93
C ALA A 538 -0.85 21.80 -5.57
N ARG A 539 -1.16 20.51 -5.39
CA ARG A 539 -1.66 19.92 -4.13
C ARG A 539 -0.55 19.19 -3.36
N GLY A 540 0.71 19.32 -3.77
CA GLY A 540 1.85 18.63 -3.15
C GLY A 540 1.89 17.12 -3.43
N ARG A 541 1.08 16.62 -4.37
CA ARG A 541 1.08 15.20 -4.79
C ARG A 541 2.16 14.98 -5.84
N ARG A 542 2.60 13.74 -6.03
CA ARG A 542 3.61 13.41 -7.05
C ARG A 542 3.05 13.69 -8.45
N ALA A 543 3.70 14.57 -9.21
CA ALA A 543 3.26 14.97 -10.53
C ALA A 543 3.82 14.04 -11.63
N PHE A 544 3.04 13.85 -12.69
CA PHE A 544 3.56 13.33 -13.96
C PHE A 544 4.30 14.46 -14.68
N VAL A 545 5.54 14.20 -15.08
CA VAL A 545 6.34 15.10 -15.92
C VAL A 545 6.40 14.49 -17.30
N SER A 546 5.83 15.19 -18.28
CA SER A 546 5.98 14.83 -19.69
C SER A 546 6.87 15.84 -20.38
N HIS A 547 7.91 15.34 -21.05
CA HIS A 547 8.74 16.14 -21.95
C HIS A 547 8.32 16.02 -23.41
N LEU A 548 7.45 15.05 -23.71
CA LEU A 548 6.85 14.86 -25.02
C LEU A 548 5.46 15.48 -25.05
N ASP A 549 5.22 16.35 -26.03
CA ASP A 549 3.87 16.77 -26.40
C ASP A 549 3.26 15.71 -27.34
N ALA A 550 2.56 14.75 -26.75
CA ALA A 550 1.96 13.63 -27.46
C ALA A 550 0.90 14.07 -28.49
N ALA A 551 0.15 15.15 -28.20
CA ALA A 551 -0.85 15.67 -29.12
C ALA A 551 -0.19 16.26 -30.37
N ARG A 552 0.91 16.99 -30.19
CA ARG A 552 1.69 17.53 -31.31
C ARG A 552 2.37 16.43 -32.13
N VAL A 553 2.84 15.35 -31.49
CA VAL A 553 3.33 14.16 -32.20
C VAL A 553 2.22 13.59 -33.09
N HIS A 554 1.03 13.38 -32.55
CA HIS A 554 -0.12 12.90 -33.33
C HIS A 554 -0.45 13.86 -34.50
N GLU A 555 -0.58 15.17 -34.24
CA GLU A 555 -0.91 16.18 -35.25
C GLU A 555 0.09 16.18 -36.43
N ARG A 556 1.39 16.03 -36.13
CA ARG A 556 2.45 16.17 -37.13
C ARG A 556 2.77 14.89 -37.87
N THR A 557 2.57 13.73 -37.24
CA THR A 557 2.97 12.43 -37.79
C THR A 557 1.80 11.54 -38.19
N GLY A 558 0.59 11.83 -37.68
CA GLY A 558 -0.57 10.93 -37.78
C GLY A 558 -0.46 9.69 -36.86
N ALA A 559 0.61 9.56 -36.07
CA ALA A 559 0.82 8.43 -35.18
C ALA A 559 -0.17 8.43 -34.01
N THR A 560 -0.56 7.25 -33.56
CA THR A 560 -1.26 7.08 -32.28
C THR A 560 -0.23 6.96 -31.16
N VAL A 561 -0.33 7.81 -30.13
CA VAL A 561 0.62 7.86 -29.01
C VAL A 561 0.02 7.21 -27.77
N LEU A 562 0.54 6.04 -27.40
CA LEU A 562 0.22 5.36 -26.15
C LEU A 562 1.09 5.97 -25.04
N VAL A 563 0.49 6.65 -24.07
CA VAL A 563 1.22 7.26 -22.96
C VAL A 563 1.15 6.37 -21.72
N ARG A 564 2.31 5.89 -21.27
CA ARG A 564 2.48 5.08 -20.07
C ARG A 564 3.17 5.90 -18.98
N SER A 565 2.38 6.50 -18.10
CA SER A 565 2.92 7.14 -16.90
C SER A 565 3.31 6.11 -15.84
N HIS A 566 4.01 6.56 -14.79
CA HIS A 566 4.33 5.73 -13.63
C HIS A 566 3.11 5.59 -12.72
N SER A 567 2.86 4.39 -12.16
CA SER A 567 1.70 4.11 -11.29
C SER A 567 1.59 5.06 -10.08
N ASN A 568 2.73 5.44 -9.51
CA ASN A 568 2.83 6.38 -8.38
C ASN A 568 2.65 7.87 -8.72
N ALA A 569 2.58 8.26 -10.01
CA ALA A 569 2.25 9.63 -10.37
C ALA A 569 0.73 9.81 -10.33
N ALA A 570 0.23 10.95 -9.84
CA ALA A 570 -1.17 11.31 -10.03
C ALA A 570 -1.44 11.31 -11.54
N ALA A 571 -2.27 10.38 -12.02
CA ALA A 571 -2.60 10.29 -13.43
C ALA A 571 -3.16 11.66 -13.86
N GLY A 572 -2.44 12.35 -14.75
CA GLY A 572 -2.89 13.58 -15.36
C GLY A 572 -3.98 13.28 -16.39
N ARG A 573 -5.12 12.72 -15.97
CA ARG A 573 -6.21 12.30 -16.87
C ARG A 573 -6.66 13.43 -17.81
N GLY A 574 -6.54 14.70 -17.37
CA GLY A 574 -6.84 15.87 -18.20
C GLY A 574 -5.76 16.23 -19.24
N LEU A 575 -4.49 15.88 -19.01
CA LEU A 575 -3.38 16.16 -19.94
C LEU A 575 -3.35 15.20 -21.14
N LEU A 576 -4.01 14.04 -21.03
CA LEU A 576 -3.98 12.96 -22.02
C LEU A 576 -5.28 12.86 -22.84
N ALA A 577 -6.24 13.77 -22.63
CA ALA A 577 -7.50 13.83 -23.37
C ALA A 577 -7.32 14.59 -24.68
N SER A 578 -6.57 14.02 -25.62
CA SER A 578 -6.36 14.58 -26.97
C SER A 578 -6.60 13.51 -28.03
N PRO A 579 -7.13 13.87 -29.22
CA PRO A 579 -7.24 12.92 -30.33
C PRO A 579 -5.90 12.26 -30.63
N GLY A 580 -5.92 10.94 -30.87
CA GLY A 580 -4.72 10.14 -31.14
C GLY A 580 -3.78 9.93 -29.95
N VAL A 581 -4.14 10.37 -28.74
CA VAL A 581 -3.39 10.12 -27.52
C VAL A 581 -4.18 9.17 -26.62
N VAL A 582 -3.58 8.05 -26.24
CA VAL A 582 -4.23 7.02 -25.42
C VAL A 582 -3.47 6.86 -24.12
N ASP A 583 -4.10 7.21 -22.99
CA ASP A 583 -3.56 6.88 -21.66
C ASP A 583 -3.65 5.38 -21.39
N VAL A 584 -2.48 4.72 -21.39
CA VAL A 584 -2.32 3.30 -21.10
C VAL A 584 -1.68 3.05 -19.74
N THR A 585 -1.60 4.05 -18.86
CA THR A 585 -0.97 3.96 -17.52
C THR A 585 -1.53 2.84 -16.65
N ALA A 586 -2.83 2.54 -16.78
CA ALA A 586 -3.50 1.51 -16.00
C ALA A 586 -3.44 0.09 -16.64
N HIS A 587 -2.85 -0.07 -17.82
CA HIS A 587 -2.76 -1.38 -18.47
C HIS A 587 -1.94 -2.35 -17.59
N PRO A 588 -2.41 -3.58 -17.33
CA PRO A 588 -1.74 -4.47 -16.38
C PRO A 588 -0.43 -5.06 -16.93
N ASP A 589 -0.33 -5.19 -18.25
CA ASP A 589 0.79 -5.85 -18.92
C ASP A 589 1.59 -4.87 -19.80
N ILE A 590 2.84 -4.60 -19.43
CA ILE A 590 3.75 -3.78 -20.24
C ILE A 590 4.24 -4.52 -21.48
N THR A 591 4.37 -5.85 -21.42
CA THR A 591 4.84 -6.68 -22.54
C THR A 591 3.87 -6.56 -23.72
N ALA A 592 2.56 -6.58 -23.47
CA ALA A 592 1.54 -6.32 -24.49
C ALA A 592 1.71 -4.93 -25.15
N LEU A 593 1.97 -3.88 -24.36
CA LEU A 593 2.18 -2.52 -24.89
C LEU A 593 3.45 -2.43 -25.75
N LEU A 594 4.53 -3.09 -25.31
CA LEU A 594 5.79 -3.16 -26.08
C LEU A 594 5.59 -3.93 -27.38
N ALA A 595 4.83 -5.03 -27.37
CA ALA A 595 4.49 -5.78 -28.56
C ALA A 595 3.65 -4.95 -29.55
N ALA A 596 2.69 -4.15 -29.05
CA ALA A 596 1.81 -3.32 -29.87
C ALA A 596 2.50 -2.14 -30.56
N ALA A 597 3.56 -1.60 -29.95
CA ALA A 597 4.25 -0.41 -30.40
C ALA A 597 5.20 -0.67 -31.57
N ASP A 598 5.23 0.30 -32.48
CA ASP A 598 6.14 0.34 -33.63
C ASP A 598 7.43 1.11 -33.28
N VAL A 599 7.33 2.11 -32.38
CA VAL A 599 8.47 2.89 -31.85
C VAL A 599 8.29 3.11 -30.35
N LEU A 600 9.39 2.96 -29.59
CA LEU A 600 9.45 3.36 -28.18
C LEU A 600 10.09 4.74 -28.05
N VAL A 601 9.40 5.68 -27.41
CA VAL A 601 9.98 6.93 -26.91
C VAL A 601 10.10 6.81 -25.39
N THR A 602 11.31 6.91 -24.87
CA THR A 602 11.57 6.79 -23.42
C THR A 602 12.73 7.70 -23.02
N ASP A 603 13.11 7.68 -21.75
CA ASP A 603 14.23 8.44 -21.20
C ASP A 603 15.23 7.51 -20.49
N TYR A 604 15.24 7.48 -19.15
CA TYR A 604 16.11 6.65 -18.31
C TYR A 604 15.41 5.37 -17.81
N SER A 605 14.43 4.86 -18.57
CA SER A 605 13.62 3.71 -18.18
C SER A 605 14.30 2.39 -18.53
N SER A 606 14.23 1.40 -17.64
CA SER A 606 14.72 0.05 -17.94
C SER A 606 13.97 -0.64 -19.07
N VAL A 607 12.79 -0.12 -19.46
CA VAL A 607 11.98 -0.68 -20.55
C VAL A 607 12.72 -0.68 -21.91
N MET A 608 13.72 0.18 -22.08
CA MET A 608 14.57 0.19 -23.29
C MET A 608 15.30 -1.14 -23.51
N PHE A 609 15.68 -1.82 -22.42
CA PHE A 609 16.38 -3.10 -22.46
C PHE A 609 15.44 -4.25 -22.85
N ASP A 610 14.18 -4.20 -22.43
CA ASP A 610 13.16 -5.18 -22.84
C ASP A 610 12.74 -4.94 -24.29
N PHE A 611 12.53 -3.68 -24.69
CA PHE A 611 12.11 -3.34 -26.04
C PHE A 611 13.18 -3.66 -27.10
N ALA A 612 14.46 -3.72 -26.72
CA ALA A 612 15.55 -4.15 -27.59
C ALA A 612 15.34 -5.54 -28.20
N VAL A 613 14.54 -6.39 -27.56
CA VAL A 613 14.15 -7.73 -28.05
C VAL A 613 13.39 -7.65 -29.37
N THR A 614 12.58 -6.61 -29.55
CA THR A 614 11.77 -6.39 -30.76
C THR A 614 12.59 -5.92 -31.96
N GLU A 615 13.81 -5.43 -31.72
CA GLU A 615 14.67 -4.72 -32.71
C GLU A 615 14.01 -3.50 -33.37
N ARG A 616 12.85 -3.05 -32.89
CA ARG A 616 12.14 -1.87 -33.39
C ARG A 616 12.82 -0.56 -32.95
N PRO A 617 12.59 0.56 -33.64
CA PRO A 617 13.22 1.83 -33.33
C PRO A 617 12.92 2.33 -31.91
N GLN A 618 13.93 2.95 -31.29
CA GLN A 618 13.82 3.61 -29.99
C GLN A 618 14.25 5.08 -30.14
N ILE A 619 13.71 5.96 -29.31
CA ILE A 619 14.11 7.37 -29.19
C ILE A 619 14.29 7.68 -27.71
N LEU A 620 15.47 8.20 -27.35
CA LEU A 620 15.77 8.64 -26.00
C LEU A 620 15.53 10.14 -25.85
N LEU A 621 14.42 10.54 -25.23
CA LEU A 621 14.07 11.94 -24.94
C LEU A 621 14.58 12.33 -23.54
N VAL A 622 15.73 13.00 -23.48
CA VAL A 622 16.50 13.23 -22.25
C VAL A 622 16.84 14.72 -22.03
N PRO A 623 15.83 15.61 -21.93
CA PRO A 623 16.06 17.06 -21.78
C PRO A 623 16.75 17.45 -20.47
N ASP A 624 16.72 16.57 -19.47
CA ASP A 624 17.09 16.82 -18.07
C ASP A 624 18.22 15.88 -17.58
N ALA A 625 19.04 15.35 -18.48
CA ALA A 625 20.03 14.32 -18.16
C ALA A 625 21.03 14.72 -17.07
N ALA A 626 21.45 16.00 -17.05
CA ALA A 626 22.33 16.53 -16.01
C ALA A 626 21.65 16.53 -14.64
N GLU A 627 20.43 17.08 -14.55
CA GLU A 627 19.66 17.15 -13.31
C GLU A 627 19.32 15.76 -12.78
N TYR A 628 18.85 14.86 -13.64
CA TYR A 628 18.49 13.50 -13.24
C TYR A 628 19.69 12.66 -12.77
N ARG A 629 20.87 12.88 -13.38
CA ARG A 629 22.12 12.24 -12.96
C ARG A 629 22.52 12.66 -11.55
N ASP A 630 22.35 13.93 -11.20
CA ASP A 630 22.66 14.44 -9.86
C ASP A 630 21.66 13.95 -8.80
N GLU A 631 20.39 13.71 -9.17
CA GLU A 631 19.38 13.18 -8.25
C GLU A 631 19.58 11.69 -7.90
N ARG A 632 19.84 10.85 -8.92
CA ARG A 632 19.81 9.38 -8.77
C ARG A 632 21.14 8.67 -9.07
N GLY A 633 21.95 9.23 -9.95
CA GLY A 633 23.13 8.58 -10.52
C GLY A 633 22.80 7.46 -11.52
N PHE A 634 23.71 7.23 -12.47
CA PHE A 634 23.63 6.15 -13.46
C PHE A 634 24.78 5.16 -13.29
N TYR A 635 24.53 3.91 -13.71
CA TYR A 635 25.55 2.88 -13.88
C TYR A 635 26.12 2.85 -15.30
N LEU A 636 25.30 3.24 -16.29
CA LEU A 636 25.63 3.25 -17.71
C LEU A 636 25.44 4.67 -18.25
N ASP A 637 26.40 5.13 -19.06
CA ASP A 637 26.22 6.35 -19.86
C ASP A 637 25.51 6.00 -21.17
N LEU A 638 24.27 6.48 -21.33
CA LEU A 638 23.49 6.25 -22.54
C LEU A 638 24.10 6.92 -23.78
N HIS A 639 24.96 7.94 -23.62
CA HIS A 639 25.63 8.56 -24.76
C HIS A 639 26.70 7.66 -25.39
N GLU A 640 27.27 6.72 -24.64
CA GLU A 640 28.31 5.81 -25.15
C GLU A 640 27.72 4.68 -26.00
N MET A 641 26.49 4.25 -25.71
CA MET A 641 25.86 3.15 -26.43
C MET A 641 24.31 3.28 -26.44
N PRO A 642 23.77 4.29 -27.14
CA PRO A 642 22.33 4.50 -27.16
C PRO A 642 21.64 3.45 -28.04
N PRO A 643 20.44 2.97 -27.65
CA PRO A 643 19.62 2.08 -28.48
C PRO A 643 18.95 2.82 -29.66
N GLY A 644 19.04 4.15 -29.71
CA GLY A 644 18.32 5.02 -30.63
C GLY A 644 18.80 6.47 -30.56
N PRO A 645 18.32 7.37 -31.45
CA PRO A 645 18.65 8.79 -31.38
C PRO A 645 18.38 9.39 -30.00
N VAL A 646 19.32 10.20 -29.53
CA VAL A 646 19.21 10.95 -28.27
C VAL A 646 18.75 12.36 -28.59
N VAL A 647 17.56 12.72 -28.13
CA VAL A 647 16.90 14.00 -28.40
C VAL A 647 16.57 14.71 -27.09
N THR A 648 16.40 16.02 -27.16
CA THR A 648 16.14 16.89 -26.00
C THR A 648 14.82 17.65 -26.12
N SER A 649 14.08 17.49 -27.22
CA SER A 649 12.82 18.19 -27.42
C SER A 649 11.79 17.36 -28.19
N THR A 650 10.53 17.76 -28.09
CA THR A 650 9.45 17.19 -28.91
C THR A 650 9.71 17.40 -30.41
N ASP A 651 10.29 18.53 -30.81
CA ASP A 651 10.55 18.84 -32.22
C ASP A 651 11.56 17.86 -32.82
N GLU A 652 12.67 17.61 -32.12
CA GLU A 652 13.65 16.63 -32.54
C GLU A 652 13.06 15.21 -32.58
N ALA A 653 12.20 14.84 -31.61
CA ALA A 653 11.52 13.55 -31.63
C ALA A 653 10.58 13.41 -32.85
N ILE A 654 9.83 14.46 -33.20
CA ILE A 654 8.98 14.49 -34.40
C ILE A 654 9.83 14.37 -35.67
N ASP A 655 10.95 15.08 -35.75
CA ASP A 655 11.84 15.01 -36.91
C ASP A 655 12.42 13.60 -37.10
N VAL A 656 12.80 12.92 -36.02
CA VAL A 656 13.23 11.51 -36.07
C VAL A 656 12.10 10.61 -36.55
N LEU A 657 10.88 10.75 -36.01
CA LEU A 657 9.72 9.94 -36.39
C LEU A 657 9.34 10.13 -37.87
N MET A 658 9.43 11.35 -38.40
CA MET A 658 9.08 11.66 -39.79
C MET A 658 10.14 11.23 -40.80
N ASN A 659 11.42 11.36 -40.44
CA ASN A 659 12.53 11.14 -41.37
C ASN A 659 13.18 9.76 -41.23
N GLY A 660 12.87 9.01 -40.17
CA GLY A 660 13.44 7.68 -39.91
C GLY A 660 14.95 7.71 -39.63
N ASP A 661 15.47 8.83 -39.11
CA ASP A 661 16.90 8.96 -38.82
C ASP A 661 17.28 8.02 -37.66
N THR A 662 18.15 7.05 -37.95
CA THR A 662 18.68 6.09 -36.97
C THR A 662 20.17 6.29 -36.74
N SER A 663 20.73 7.41 -37.20
CA SER A 663 22.16 7.71 -37.09
C SER A 663 22.63 7.68 -35.63
N GLY A 664 23.80 7.07 -35.41
CA GLY A 664 24.41 6.94 -34.08
C GLY A 664 23.87 5.80 -33.20
N ALA A 665 22.82 5.08 -33.62
CA ALA A 665 22.27 3.95 -32.88
C ALA A 665 22.73 2.60 -33.46
N ASP A 666 23.28 1.73 -32.61
CA ASP A 666 23.54 0.32 -32.95
C ASP A 666 22.59 -0.58 -32.16
N ARG A 667 21.36 -0.72 -32.68
CA ARG A 667 20.30 -1.55 -32.06
C ARG A 667 20.74 -3.00 -31.90
N THR A 668 21.48 -3.53 -32.87
CA THR A 668 21.96 -4.91 -32.85
C THR A 668 22.99 -5.10 -31.74
N ALA A 669 23.98 -4.21 -31.63
CA ALA A 669 24.95 -4.27 -30.53
C ALA A 669 24.29 -4.06 -29.16
N PHE A 670 23.31 -3.15 -29.08
CA PHE A 670 22.55 -2.93 -27.85
C PHE A 670 21.80 -4.19 -27.42
N ARG A 671 21.07 -4.84 -28.33
CA ARG A 671 20.38 -6.12 -28.09
C ARG A 671 21.38 -7.21 -27.71
N GLN A 672 22.50 -7.36 -28.43
CA GLN A 672 23.51 -8.36 -28.12
C GLN A 672 24.13 -8.17 -26.73
N ARG A 673 24.25 -6.93 -26.25
CA ARG A 673 24.79 -6.67 -24.91
C ARG A 673 23.76 -6.89 -23.81
N PHE A 674 22.52 -6.46 -24.01
CA PHE A 674 21.53 -6.35 -22.92
C PHE A 674 20.37 -7.34 -22.99
N ALA A 675 20.13 -7.95 -24.14
CA ALA A 675 19.08 -8.95 -24.32
C ALA A 675 19.55 -10.17 -25.17
N PRO A 676 20.77 -10.72 -24.96
CA PRO A 676 21.30 -11.81 -25.80
C PRO A 676 20.56 -13.14 -25.61
N LEU A 677 19.90 -13.32 -24.46
CA LEU A 677 19.18 -14.54 -24.09
C LEU A 677 17.66 -14.30 -24.00
N ASP A 678 17.16 -13.15 -24.45
CA ASP A 678 15.72 -12.92 -24.57
C ASP A 678 15.29 -13.40 -25.97
N ASP A 679 15.31 -14.72 -26.15
CA ASP A 679 15.15 -15.43 -27.44
C ASP A 679 13.85 -16.24 -27.54
N GLY A 680 12.96 -16.14 -26.55
CA GLY A 680 11.73 -16.93 -26.46
C GLY A 680 11.83 -18.17 -25.58
N GLY A 681 13.03 -18.52 -25.11
CA GLY A 681 13.28 -19.68 -24.24
C GLY A 681 13.74 -19.34 -22.82
N ALA A 682 13.63 -18.08 -22.37
CA ALA A 682 14.14 -17.66 -21.07
C ALA A 682 13.38 -18.32 -19.92
N THR A 683 12.07 -18.51 -20.04
CA THR A 683 11.23 -19.16 -19.01
C THR A 683 11.74 -20.55 -18.67
N ASP A 684 11.96 -21.39 -19.68
CA ASP A 684 12.42 -22.77 -19.49
C ASP A 684 13.84 -22.82 -18.93
N ARG A 685 14.75 -21.99 -19.46
CA ARG A 685 16.13 -21.92 -18.95
C ARG A 685 16.18 -21.45 -17.50
N VAL A 686 15.37 -20.46 -17.11
CA VAL A 686 15.28 -19.99 -15.73
C VAL A 686 14.74 -21.10 -14.82
N LEU A 687 13.68 -21.79 -15.23
CA LEU A 687 13.11 -22.89 -14.45
C LEU A 687 14.07 -24.08 -14.34
N ASP A 688 14.81 -24.42 -15.39
CA ASP A 688 15.83 -25.47 -15.37
C ASP A 688 17.04 -25.08 -14.51
N ALA A 689 17.52 -23.85 -14.64
CA ALA A 689 18.60 -23.34 -13.81
C ALA A 689 18.17 -23.32 -12.33
N TRP A 690 16.92 -22.98 -12.04
CA TRP A 690 16.40 -22.93 -10.68
C TRP A 690 16.11 -24.32 -10.13
N LEU A 691 15.22 -25.08 -10.76
CA LEU A 691 14.64 -26.32 -10.23
C LEU A 691 15.39 -27.59 -10.67
N GLY A 692 16.19 -27.51 -11.72
CA GLY A 692 16.71 -28.65 -12.47
C GLY A 692 15.82 -28.98 -13.68
N PRO A 693 16.36 -29.74 -14.65
CA PRO A 693 15.61 -30.15 -15.84
C PRO A 693 14.44 -31.06 -15.47
N VAL A 694 13.35 -30.97 -16.23
CA VAL A 694 12.25 -31.92 -16.14
C VAL A 694 12.80 -33.31 -16.50
N SER A 695 12.74 -34.25 -15.57
CA SER A 695 13.21 -35.61 -15.80
C SER A 695 12.21 -36.35 -16.70
N GLY A 696 12.47 -36.39 -18.00
CA GLY A 696 11.73 -37.21 -18.96
C GLY A 696 10.86 -36.44 -19.95
N LEU A 697 11.49 -35.81 -20.94
CA LEU A 697 10.98 -35.65 -22.31
C LEU A 697 12.07 -36.07 -23.30
#